data_AF-A0AAU9SVX6-F1
#
_entry.id   AF-A0AAU9SVX6-F1
#
_cell.length_a   1.000
_cell.length_b   1.000
_cell.length_c   1.000
_cell.angle_alpha   90.00
_cell.angle_beta   90.00
_cell.angle_gamma   90.00
#
_symmetry.space_group_name_H-M   'P 1'
#
loop_
_entity.id
_entity.type
_entity.pdbx_description
1 polymer ?
#
loop_
_entity_poly.entity_id
_entity_poly.type
_entity_poly.pdbx_seq_one_letter_code
_entity_poly.pdbx_strand_id
1 'polypeptide(L)'
;MEWINSLPKIELHAHLNGSIRDSTLLELAKVLGEKGVIVFADVEDVIRKNDRSLSEVFKLFDLIHKITTDHQTVTRITREVVEDFALENVVYLELRTTPKRNDSIGMSKRSYMEAVLEGLRSVSEVDTDFVTESNSQKIRNACDGVRRKKIYVRLLLSIDRRETTESAMETVKLALEMRNVGVVVGIDLSGNPLVGEWSTFLPALQFAKDNDLYITLHCGEVPNSKEIQAMLDFKPHRIGHACFFEDDDWEKLKSFRIPVEICLTSNIITKSISSIDIHHFADLYNAKHPLIICTDDFGVFSTSLCNEYALAVRSFGLSKREAFTLARSAIDATFAEDEVKQQLMLIFDSASPESLRKLAAINHRKTRPFFTAASAAPSGGTVSPIPPSFLPLFPHFSHRLSPLSKWFVPLRGPLFLSSPPWKLLQSATPLHWRGNGAVFRKVEALNIRLDRIRSRTRLGLQSAASNVVTVDRNLFKEEDGSRENGGIMESFVNVPNMISMARLVSGPALWWMISNEMYTPAFVGLAVSGASDWLDGYMARRMKIDSVVGSYLDPLADKVESFDLLCVVLIGCVALAMVQKDLLHPGLVGIVVFRDVALVGGAVYLRALNLDWKWKNWSDFFNLDGASPQKVKPLFISKVNTVFQLALVAGALLQPEFGNPDTQTWITYLSWLVASTTMASTAAYGAQYMKKKPISMIKRS
;
A
#
# COMPACT_ATOMS: atom_id res chain seq x y z
N MET A 1 11.07 9.87 -13.39
CA MET A 1 9.69 10.23 -12.99
C MET A 1 9.17 11.44 -13.75
N GLU A 2 9.99 12.47 -14.00
CA GLU A 2 9.58 13.74 -14.64
C GLU A 2 8.73 13.64 -15.93
N TRP A 3 8.94 12.60 -16.76
CA TRP A 3 8.13 12.37 -17.96
C TRP A 3 6.64 12.03 -17.67
N ILE A 4 6.33 11.53 -16.47
CA ILE A 4 4.94 11.25 -16.04
C ILE A 4 4.17 12.55 -15.85
N ASN A 5 4.83 13.61 -15.39
CA ASN A 5 4.22 14.93 -15.26
C ASN A 5 3.76 15.44 -16.62
N SER A 6 4.54 15.21 -17.68
CA SER A 6 4.21 15.63 -19.06
C SER A 6 3.30 14.66 -19.82
N LEU A 7 3.00 13.47 -19.26
CA LEU A 7 2.10 12.50 -19.88
C LEU A 7 0.68 13.09 -19.94
N PRO A 8 0.00 13.13 -21.10
CA PRO A 8 -1.43 13.42 -21.12
C PRO A 8 -2.18 12.31 -20.38
N LYS A 9 -3.03 12.69 -19.43
CA LYS A 9 -3.77 11.76 -18.55
C LYS A 9 -5.27 12.01 -18.58
N ILE A 10 -6.04 11.00 -18.22
CA ILE A 10 -7.49 11.03 -18.13
C ILE A 10 -7.84 10.63 -16.70
N GLU A 11 -8.61 11.47 -16.00
CA GLU A 11 -9.12 11.22 -14.65
C GLU A 11 -10.61 10.89 -14.74
N LEU A 12 -11.00 9.71 -14.26
CA LEU A 12 -12.38 9.23 -14.33
C LEU A 12 -13.03 9.04 -12.98
N HIS A 13 -12.27 9.12 -11.88
CA HIS A 13 -12.73 8.94 -10.51
C HIS A 13 -12.03 9.93 -9.58
N ALA A 14 -12.58 11.15 -9.51
CA ALA A 14 -12.17 12.18 -8.57
C ALA A 14 -13.38 12.85 -7.93
N HIS A 15 -13.56 12.69 -6.61
CA HIS A 15 -14.65 13.36 -5.88
C HIS A 15 -14.28 14.80 -5.54
N LEU A 16 -15.16 15.74 -5.88
CA LEU A 16 -14.91 17.18 -5.67
C LEU A 16 -14.51 17.51 -4.22
N ASN A 17 -15.27 17.02 -3.25
CA ASN A 17 -15.03 17.31 -1.84
C ASN A 17 -13.83 16.56 -1.27
N GLY A 18 -13.39 15.46 -1.89
CA GLY A 18 -12.15 14.77 -1.50
C GLY A 18 -10.89 15.31 -2.17
N SER A 19 -11.06 16.24 -3.12
CA SER A 19 -10.02 16.82 -3.97
C SER A 19 -9.62 18.23 -3.54
N ILE A 20 -9.93 18.63 -2.30
CA ILE A 20 -9.68 20.00 -1.83
C ILE A 20 -8.21 20.14 -1.41
N ARG A 21 -7.56 21.25 -1.81
CA ARG A 21 -6.22 21.62 -1.34
C ARG A 21 -6.21 21.75 0.19
N ASP A 22 -5.21 21.17 0.86
CA ASP A 22 -5.07 21.27 2.32
C ASP A 22 -5.10 22.73 2.82
N SER A 23 -4.46 23.64 2.09
CA SER A 23 -4.45 25.07 2.41
C SER A 23 -5.86 25.68 2.38
N THR A 24 -6.66 25.33 1.37
CA THR A 24 -8.04 25.81 1.23
C THR A 24 -8.92 25.24 2.34
N LEU A 25 -8.78 23.95 2.65
CA LEU A 25 -9.55 23.31 3.71
C LEU A 25 -9.25 23.92 5.09
N LEU A 26 -7.97 24.17 5.40
CA LEU A 26 -7.55 24.83 6.63
C LEU A 26 -8.01 26.30 6.70
N GLU A 27 -7.96 27.03 5.59
CA GLU A 27 -8.45 28.41 5.51
C GLU A 27 -9.95 28.48 5.83
N LEU A 28 -10.76 27.64 5.17
CA LEU A 28 -12.21 27.59 5.38
C LEU A 28 -12.56 27.14 6.80
N ALA A 29 -11.83 26.15 7.33
CA ALA A 29 -12.00 25.71 8.71
C ALA A 29 -11.69 26.83 9.70
N LYS A 30 -10.65 27.62 9.47
CA LYS A 30 -10.30 28.76 10.32
C LYS A 30 -11.40 29.82 10.33
N VAL A 31 -11.93 30.18 9.15
CA VAL A 31 -13.03 31.14 9.02
C VAL A 31 -14.29 30.67 9.77
N LEU A 32 -14.62 29.38 9.71
CA LEU A 32 -15.76 28.83 10.45
C LEU A 32 -15.50 28.71 11.95
N GLY A 33 -14.25 28.48 12.35
CA GLY A 33 -13.81 28.52 13.74
C GLY A 33 -13.93 29.91 14.36
N GLU A 34 -13.53 30.95 13.64
CA GLU A 34 -13.68 32.35 14.05
C GLU A 34 -15.16 32.77 14.17
N LYS A 35 -16.04 32.18 13.36
CA LYS A 35 -17.50 32.34 13.47
C LYS A 35 -18.15 31.51 14.58
N GLY A 36 -17.38 30.67 15.28
CA GLY A 36 -17.88 29.80 16.35
C GLY A 36 -18.74 28.63 15.87
N VAL A 37 -18.68 28.28 14.57
CA VAL A 37 -19.45 27.16 14.00
C VAL A 37 -18.79 25.82 14.29
N ILE A 38 -17.45 25.80 14.35
CA ILE A 38 -16.63 24.62 14.65
C ILE A 38 -15.50 24.98 15.62
N VAL A 39 -14.88 23.98 16.24
CA VAL A 39 -13.64 24.16 17.03
C VAL A 39 -12.46 23.91 16.11
N PHE A 40 -11.75 24.96 15.69
CA PHE A 40 -10.68 24.86 14.69
C PHE A 40 -9.57 23.86 15.05
N ALA A 41 -9.13 23.82 16.32
CA ALA A 41 -8.09 22.91 16.78
C ALA A 41 -8.47 21.43 16.56
N ASP A 42 -9.73 21.07 16.82
CA ASP A 42 -10.21 19.69 16.61
C ASP A 42 -10.23 19.33 15.12
N VAL A 43 -10.57 20.29 14.26
CA VAL A 43 -10.60 20.11 12.81
C VAL A 43 -9.21 20.01 12.22
N GLU A 44 -8.29 20.87 12.66
CA GLU A 44 -6.88 20.84 12.26
C GLU A 44 -6.24 19.50 12.65
N ASP A 45 -6.50 19.01 13.86
CA ASP A 45 -6.02 17.70 14.32
C ASP A 45 -6.58 16.55 13.46
N VAL A 46 -7.86 16.59 13.08
CA VAL A 46 -8.49 15.56 12.24
C VAL A 46 -7.94 15.58 10.82
N ILE A 47 -7.71 16.76 10.24
CA ILE A 47 -7.11 16.90 8.90
C ILE A 47 -5.65 16.42 8.90
N ARG A 48 -4.89 16.72 9.95
CA ARG A 48 -3.46 16.38 10.09
C ARG A 48 -3.18 14.96 10.57
N LYS A 49 -4.16 14.26 11.16
CA LYS A 49 -3.99 12.85 11.60
C LYS A 49 -3.85 11.90 10.41
N ASN A 50 -3.01 10.88 10.60
CA ASN A 50 -2.50 10.01 9.54
C ASN A 50 -3.33 8.71 9.34
N ASP A 51 -4.32 8.42 10.19
CA ASP A 51 -5.10 7.17 10.10
C ASP A 51 -6.37 7.33 9.26
N ARG A 52 -6.21 7.41 7.94
CA ARG A 52 -7.32 7.48 6.97
C ARG A 52 -7.87 6.09 6.63
N SER A 53 -8.14 5.28 7.66
CA SER A 53 -8.89 4.02 7.49
C SER A 53 -10.30 4.29 6.96
N LEU A 54 -10.93 3.31 6.31
CA LEU A 54 -12.24 3.49 5.67
C LEU A 54 -13.30 4.14 6.60
N SER A 55 -13.36 3.72 7.87
CA SER A 55 -14.31 4.31 8.83
C SER A 55 -13.98 5.74 9.25
N GLU A 56 -12.69 6.09 9.32
CA GLU A 56 -12.26 7.46 9.66
C GLU A 56 -12.40 8.41 8.47
N VAL A 57 -12.22 7.91 7.24
CA VAL A 57 -12.43 8.68 6.01
C VAL A 57 -13.86 9.22 5.92
N PHE A 58 -14.88 8.42 6.22
CA PHE A 58 -16.26 8.93 6.20
C PHE A 58 -16.56 9.95 7.32
N LYS A 59 -15.90 9.85 8.48
CA LYS A 59 -15.99 10.90 9.52
C LYS A 59 -15.31 12.19 9.06
N LEU A 60 -14.18 12.08 8.36
CA LEU A 60 -13.50 13.22 7.75
C LEU A 60 -14.39 13.86 6.68
N PHE A 61 -15.09 13.08 5.85
CA PHE A 61 -16.05 13.62 4.89
C PHE A 61 -17.21 14.36 5.54
N ASP A 62 -17.76 13.85 6.65
CA ASP A 62 -18.79 14.57 7.40
C ASP A 62 -18.28 15.94 7.89
N LEU A 63 -16.99 16.04 8.23
CA LEU A 63 -16.34 17.29 8.60
C LEU A 63 -16.12 18.21 7.39
N ILE A 64 -15.57 17.67 6.30
CA ILE A 64 -15.37 18.41 5.05
C ILE A 64 -16.69 19.00 4.58
N HIS A 65 -17.77 18.21 4.55
CA HIS A 65 -19.08 18.69 4.13
C HIS A 65 -19.62 19.82 5.03
N LYS A 66 -19.36 19.80 6.34
CA LYS A 66 -19.71 20.95 7.20
C LYS A 66 -18.96 22.23 6.81
N ILE A 67 -17.73 22.09 6.32
CA ILE A 67 -16.87 23.20 5.95
C ILE A 67 -17.23 23.76 4.56
N THR A 68 -17.67 22.89 3.64
CA THR A 68 -17.70 23.20 2.21
C THR A 68 -19.08 23.29 1.60
N THR A 69 -20.16 23.08 2.38
CA THR A 69 -21.54 23.09 1.85
C THR A 69 -22.14 24.50 1.88
N ASP A 70 -21.57 25.38 1.05
CA ASP A 70 -22.12 26.69 0.67
C ASP A 70 -21.77 27.01 -0.79
N HIS A 71 -22.56 27.85 -1.45
CA HIS A 71 -22.40 28.09 -2.90
C HIS A 71 -21.03 28.68 -3.27
N GLN A 72 -20.51 29.63 -2.48
CA GLN A 72 -19.24 30.31 -2.80
C GLN A 72 -18.07 29.34 -2.68
N THR A 73 -18.07 28.51 -1.64
CA THR A 73 -17.04 27.50 -1.45
C THR A 73 -17.11 26.44 -2.54
N VAL A 74 -18.30 25.96 -2.91
CA VAL A 74 -18.48 24.98 -4.01
C VAL A 74 -17.92 25.53 -5.33
N THR A 75 -18.23 26.79 -5.67
CA THR A 75 -17.64 27.47 -6.84
C THR A 75 -16.12 27.50 -6.76
N ARG A 76 -15.57 27.90 -5.61
CA ARG A 76 -14.11 27.99 -5.39
C ARG A 76 -13.42 26.64 -5.57
N ILE A 77 -13.84 25.61 -4.83
CA ILE A 77 -13.16 24.31 -4.85
C ILE A 77 -13.30 23.62 -6.22
N THR A 78 -14.40 23.84 -6.93
CA THR A 78 -14.55 23.32 -8.30
C THR A 78 -13.49 23.91 -9.23
N ARG A 79 -13.26 25.23 -9.18
CA ARG A 79 -12.20 25.87 -9.95
C ARG A 79 -10.83 25.32 -9.58
N GLU A 80 -10.50 25.29 -8.28
CA GLU A 80 -9.19 24.85 -7.79
C GLU A 80 -8.86 23.41 -8.22
N VAL A 81 -9.84 22.49 -8.13
CA VAL A 81 -9.69 21.09 -8.55
C VAL A 81 -9.39 20.97 -10.04
N VAL A 82 -10.12 21.70 -10.89
CA VAL A 82 -9.89 21.69 -12.35
C VAL A 82 -8.52 22.25 -12.69
N GLU A 83 -8.10 23.32 -12.02
CA GLU A 83 -6.76 23.89 -12.18
C GLU A 83 -5.66 22.89 -11.82
N ASP A 84 -5.78 22.22 -10.66
CA ASP A 84 -4.78 21.28 -10.17
C ASP A 84 -4.57 20.10 -11.13
N PHE A 85 -5.68 19.49 -11.59
CA PHE A 85 -5.61 18.42 -12.57
C PHE A 85 -5.00 18.89 -13.91
N ALA A 86 -5.40 20.07 -14.40
CA ALA A 86 -4.86 20.60 -15.66
C ALA A 86 -3.35 20.92 -15.55
N LEU A 87 -2.89 21.43 -14.41
CA LEU A 87 -1.48 21.70 -14.14
C LEU A 87 -0.63 20.43 -14.24
N GLU A 88 -1.15 19.28 -13.84
CA GLU A 88 -0.48 18.00 -14.00
C GLU A 88 -0.75 17.28 -15.33
N ASN A 89 -1.25 17.98 -16.35
CA ASN A 89 -1.54 17.46 -17.71
C ASN A 89 -2.66 16.40 -17.76
N VAL A 90 -3.65 16.51 -16.87
CA VAL A 90 -4.95 15.89 -17.15
C VAL A 90 -5.61 16.66 -18.29
N VAL A 91 -5.97 15.93 -19.34
CA VAL A 91 -6.61 16.49 -20.54
C VAL A 91 -8.10 16.21 -20.58
N TYR A 92 -8.58 15.26 -19.78
CA TYR A 92 -10.00 14.97 -19.60
C TYR A 92 -10.27 14.57 -18.14
N LEU A 93 -11.30 15.19 -17.55
CA LEU A 93 -11.72 14.99 -16.17
C LEU A 93 -13.23 14.71 -16.11
N GLU A 94 -13.60 13.55 -15.59
CA GLU A 94 -14.95 13.30 -15.06
C GLU A 94 -14.96 13.59 -13.56
N LEU A 95 -15.38 14.82 -13.21
CA LEU A 95 -15.48 15.26 -11.82
C LEU A 95 -16.81 14.80 -11.25
N ARG A 96 -16.76 14.02 -10.17
CA ARG A 96 -17.96 13.52 -9.49
C ARG A 96 -18.23 14.29 -8.21
N THR A 97 -19.49 14.53 -7.91
CA THR A 97 -19.90 15.19 -6.67
C THR A 97 -21.32 14.82 -6.29
N THR A 98 -21.59 14.69 -4.99
CA THR A 98 -22.95 14.47 -4.46
C THR A 98 -23.65 15.81 -4.27
N PRO A 99 -24.71 16.13 -5.05
CA PRO A 99 -25.47 17.36 -4.86
C PRO A 99 -26.08 17.42 -3.46
N LYS A 100 -25.77 18.49 -2.71
CA LYS A 100 -26.23 18.63 -1.33
C LYS A 100 -27.47 19.52 -1.23
N ARG A 101 -28.28 19.24 -0.20
CA ARG A 101 -29.38 20.10 0.24
C ARG A 101 -29.05 20.65 1.62
N ASN A 102 -29.15 21.95 1.79
CA ASN A 102 -28.99 22.65 3.05
C ASN A 102 -30.02 23.78 3.15
N ASP A 103 -31.15 23.49 3.80
CA ASP A 103 -32.30 24.40 3.89
C ASP A 103 -31.97 25.69 4.66
N SER A 104 -31.01 25.65 5.60
CA SER A 104 -30.63 26.81 6.41
C SER A 104 -30.02 27.96 5.61
N ILE A 105 -29.45 27.66 4.44
CA ILE A 105 -28.84 28.62 3.52
C ILE A 105 -29.56 28.66 2.16
N GLY A 106 -30.74 28.02 2.06
CA GLY A 106 -31.51 27.94 0.81
C GLY A 106 -30.83 27.11 -0.30
N MET A 107 -29.94 26.19 0.05
CA MET A 107 -29.26 25.34 -0.92
C MET A 107 -30.10 24.11 -1.27
N SER A 108 -30.55 24.03 -2.53
CA SER A 108 -31.08 22.82 -3.14
C SER A 108 -29.99 22.06 -3.92
N LYS A 109 -30.23 20.78 -4.25
CA LYS A 109 -29.36 19.99 -5.14
C LYS A 109 -29.05 20.71 -6.45
N ARG A 110 -30.08 21.34 -7.04
CA ARG A 110 -29.94 22.18 -8.25
C ARG A 110 -29.00 23.37 -8.03
N SER A 111 -29.24 24.16 -6.98
CA SER A 111 -28.43 25.35 -6.72
C SER A 111 -26.97 24.99 -6.37
N TYR A 112 -26.74 23.84 -5.73
CA TYR A 112 -25.40 23.30 -5.52
C TYR A 112 -24.71 23.04 -6.87
N MET A 113 -25.41 22.37 -7.80
CA MET A 113 -24.84 22.10 -9.12
C MET A 113 -24.66 23.36 -9.98
N GLU A 114 -25.51 24.37 -9.81
CA GLU A 114 -25.31 25.69 -10.43
C GLU A 114 -24.03 26.36 -9.91
N ALA A 115 -23.70 26.21 -8.62
CA ALA A 115 -22.44 26.68 -8.07
C ALA A 115 -21.22 25.93 -8.63
N VAL A 116 -21.34 24.63 -8.88
CA VAL A 116 -20.31 23.83 -9.58
C VAL A 116 -20.11 24.36 -11.01
N LEU A 117 -21.20 24.58 -11.75
CA LEU A 117 -21.11 25.17 -13.11
C LEU A 117 -20.47 26.55 -13.11
N GLU A 118 -20.78 27.37 -12.11
CA GLU A 118 -20.12 28.68 -11.94
C GLU A 118 -18.62 28.52 -11.65
N GLY A 119 -18.24 27.51 -10.88
CA GLY A 119 -16.85 27.14 -10.65
C GLY A 119 -16.12 26.85 -11.96
N LEU A 120 -16.72 26.02 -12.83
CA LEU A 120 -16.20 25.71 -14.16
C LEU A 120 -16.07 26.96 -15.05
N ARG A 121 -17.06 27.86 -15.03
CA ARG A 121 -17.00 29.14 -15.77
C ARG A 121 -15.91 30.07 -15.25
N SER A 122 -15.58 29.98 -13.96
CA SER A 122 -14.60 30.86 -13.31
C SER A 122 -13.14 30.42 -13.52
N VAL A 123 -12.88 29.28 -14.18
CA VAL A 123 -11.52 28.81 -14.45
C VAL A 123 -10.81 29.76 -15.42
N SER A 124 -9.75 30.42 -14.95
CA SER A 124 -9.02 31.45 -15.70
C SER A 124 -7.54 31.15 -15.92
N GLU A 125 -6.99 30.05 -15.40
CA GLU A 125 -5.58 29.67 -15.58
C GLU A 125 -5.35 28.72 -16.77
N VAL A 126 -6.37 27.94 -17.14
CA VAL A 126 -6.33 26.99 -18.25
C VAL A 126 -7.55 27.16 -19.16
N ASP A 127 -7.49 26.61 -20.38
CA ASP A 127 -8.63 26.58 -21.28
C ASP A 127 -9.52 25.38 -20.91
N THR A 128 -10.77 25.64 -20.56
CA THR A 128 -11.72 24.59 -20.14
C THR A 128 -12.81 24.38 -21.18
N ASP A 129 -13.07 23.13 -21.52
CA ASP A 129 -14.14 22.72 -22.41
C ASP A 129 -15.13 21.84 -21.64
N PHE A 130 -16.24 22.44 -21.21
CA PHE A 130 -17.25 21.78 -20.37
C PHE A 130 -18.68 21.86 -20.92
N VAL A 131 -18.95 22.65 -21.97
CA VAL A 131 -20.26 22.76 -22.63
C VAL A 131 -20.13 22.42 -24.11
N THR A 132 -20.98 21.53 -24.59
CA THR A 132 -21.10 21.13 -26.00
C THR A 132 -22.01 22.12 -26.75
N GLU A 133 -21.70 23.43 -26.76
CA GLU A 133 -22.44 24.41 -27.58
C GLU A 133 -21.64 24.90 -28.78
N SER A 134 -22.30 24.83 -29.93
CA SER A 134 -21.89 25.29 -31.26
C SER A 134 -21.80 26.82 -31.42
N ASN A 135 -21.89 27.60 -30.34
CA ASN A 135 -21.80 29.06 -30.36
C ASN A 135 -21.06 29.58 -29.12
N SER A 136 -19.74 29.68 -29.20
CA SER A 136 -19.00 30.60 -28.34
C SER A 136 -17.81 31.15 -29.09
N GLN A 137 -17.82 32.48 -29.22
CA GLN A 137 -16.76 33.30 -29.78
C GLN A 137 -15.40 32.81 -29.29
N LYS A 138 -14.60 32.35 -30.26
CA LYS A 138 -13.15 32.28 -30.16
C LYS A 138 -12.63 33.66 -29.71
N ILE A 139 -12.47 33.87 -28.41
CA ILE A 139 -11.49 34.84 -27.92
C ILE A 139 -10.13 34.18 -28.14
N ARG A 140 -9.67 34.23 -29.40
CA ARG A 140 -8.28 34.00 -29.76
C ARG A 140 -7.50 35.23 -29.33
N ASN A 141 -7.08 35.27 -28.07
CA ASN A 141 -5.90 36.05 -27.71
C ASN A 141 -4.67 35.18 -27.98
N ALA A 142 -4.42 34.95 -29.27
CA ALA A 142 -3.18 34.37 -29.76
C ALA A 142 -2.09 35.47 -29.76
N CYS A 143 -1.72 35.92 -28.56
CA CYS A 143 -0.66 36.89 -28.35
C CYS A 143 0.18 36.49 -27.13
N ASP A 144 0.61 35.22 -27.05
CA ASP A 144 1.85 34.88 -26.37
C ASP A 144 2.27 33.47 -26.79
N GLY A 145 3.55 33.27 -27.07
CA GLY A 145 4.13 32.01 -27.57
C GLY A 145 4.05 30.83 -26.60
N VAL A 146 3.28 30.93 -25.52
CA VAL A 146 3.06 29.88 -24.51
C VAL A 146 1.71 29.21 -24.81
N ARG A 147 1.74 27.96 -25.26
CA ARG A 147 0.50 27.17 -25.41
C ARG A 147 -0.10 26.94 -24.02
N ARG A 148 -1.20 27.61 -23.75
CA ARG A 148 -2.01 27.41 -22.56
C ARG A 148 -2.57 25.98 -22.52
N LYS A 149 -2.56 25.35 -21.34
CA LYS A 149 -3.09 23.99 -21.14
C LYS A 149 -4.59 24.00 -21.42
N LYS A 150 -5.10 22.92 -22.01
CA LYS A 150 -6.53 22.69 -22.24
C LYS A 150 -6.97 21.43 -21.50
N ILE A 151 -8.12 21.50 -20.82
CA ILE A 151 -8.76 20.36 -20.15
C ILE A 151 -10.24 20.28 -20.55
N TYR A 152 -10.70 19.07 -20.83
CA TYR A 152 -12.11 18.76 -21.03
C TYR A 152 -12.71 18.30 -19.71
N VAL A 153 -13.85 18.86 -19.31
CA VAL A 153 -14.50 18.51 -18.04
C VAL A 153 -15.93 18.02 -18.31
N ARG A 154 -16.29 16.90 -17.68
CA ARG A 154 -17.66 16.39 -17.59
C ARG A 154 -17.98 16.11 -16.13
N LEU A 155 -19.27 16.10 -15.81
CA LEU A 155 -19.76 15.93 -14.45
C LEU A 155 -20.51 14.62 -14.30
N LEU A 156 -20.28 13.96 -13.16
CA LEU A 156 -21.10 12.85 -12.66
C LEU A 156 -21.80 13.29 -11.39
N LEU A 157 -23.11 13.07 -11.30
CA LEU A 157 -23.82 13.30 -10.05
C LEU A 157 -23.81 12.03 -9.22
N SER A 158 -23.21 12.11 -8.03
CA SER A 158 -23.15 10.99 -7.11
C SER A 158 -24.43 10.88 -6.29
N ILE A 159 -24.94 9.67 -6.15
CA ILE A 159 -25.95 9.28 -5.15
C ILE A 159 -25.18 8.77 -3.94
N ASP A 160 -25.40 9.36 -2.78
CA ASP A 160 -24.82 8.87 -1.53
C ASP A 160 -25.66 7.69 -1.00
N ARG A 161 -25.00 6.60 -0.61
CA ARG A 161 -25.65 5.39 -0.06
C ARG A 161 -26.47 5.62 1.23
N ARG A 162 -26.42 6.83 1.81
CA ARG A 162 -27.30 7.26 2.91
C ARG A 162 -28.66 7.80 2.43
N GLU A 163 -28.84 8.03 1.14
CA GLU A 163 -30.06 8.58 0.56
C GLU A 163 -31.19 7.55 0.42
N THR A 164 -32.42 8.04 0.30
CA THR A 164 -33.58 7.22 -0.08
C THR A 164 -33.71 7.10 -1.59
N THR A 165 -34.56 6.18 -2.06
CA THR A 165 -34.86 6.02 -3.50
C THR A 165 -35.40 7.29 -4.13
N GLU A 166 -36.24 8.05 -3.43
CA GLU A 166 -36.81 9.31 -3.93
C GLU A 166 -35.74 10.38 -4.08
N SER A 167 -34.87 10.52 -3.08
CA SER A 167 -33.75 11.47 -3.14
C SER A 167 -32.74 11.08 -4.24
N ALA A 168 -32.45 9.79 -4.40
CA ALA A 168 -31.66 9.29 -5.51
C ALA A 168 -32.30 9.62 -6.87
N MET A 169 -33.62 9.46 -6.99
CA MET A 169 -34.38 9.80 -8.19
C MET A 169 -34.36 11.31 -8.49
N GLU A 170 -34.37 12.17 -7.47
CA GLU A 170 -34.16 13.62 -7.65
C GLU A 170 -32.78 13.92 -8.25
N THR A 171 -31.72 13.24 -7.79
CA THR A 171 -30.38 13.38 -8.37
C THR A 171 -30.37 12.97 -9.84
N VAL A 172 -31.01 11.85 -10.19
CA VAL A 172 -31.09 11.37 -11.58
C VAL A 172 -31.86 12.35 -12.48
N LYS A 173 -33.01 12.85 -12.02
CA LYS A 173 -33.79 13.85 -12.77
C LYS A 173 -32.99 15.13 -12.98
N LEU A 174 -32.28 15.60 -11.95
CA LEU A 174 -31.39 16.76 -12.08
C LEU A 174 -30.28 16.51 -13.11
N ALA A 175 -29.66 15.32 -13.12
CA ALA A 175 -28.65 14.96 -14.12
C ALA A 175 -29.21 15.02 -15.55
N LEU A 176 -30.43 14.52 -15.78
CA LEU A 176 -31.11 14.61 -17.08
C LEU A 176 -31.39 16.06 -17.49
N GLU A 177 -31.83 16.90 -16.55
CA GLU A 177 -32.07 18.32 -16.80
C GLU A 177 -30.78 19.06 -17.18
N MET A 178 -29.67 18.72 -16.51
CA MET A 178 -28.37 19.36 -16.72
C MET A 178 -27.58 18.77 -17.90
N ARG A 179 -27.96 17.59 -18.39
CA ARG A 179 -27.45 17.02 -19.65
C ARG A 179 -27.71 17.94 -20.84
N ASN A 180 -28.83 18.67 -20.84
CA ASN A 180 -29.16 19.64 -21.89
C ASN A 180 -28.19 20.83 -21.96
N VAL A 181 -27.44 21.09 -20.88
CA VAL A 181 -26.38 22.10 -20.83
C VAL A 181 -25.03 21.50 -21.27
N GLY A 182 -25.00 20.21 -21.65
CA GLY A 182 -23.84 19.51 -22.22
C GLY A 182 -22.74 19.12 -21.21
N VAL A 183 -22.97 19.29 -19.91
CA VAL A 183 -21.92 19.12 -18.89
C VAL A 183 -22.02 17.78 -18.15
N VAL A 184 -23.24 17.34 -17.82
CA VAL A 184 -23.49 16.11 -17.04
C VAL A 184 -23.64 14.92 -17.97
N VAL A 185 -22.87 13.86 -17.72
CA VAL A 185 -22.83 12.66 -18.58
C VAL A 185 -23.28 11.38 -17.87
N GLY A 186 -23.35 11.37 -16.55
CA GLY A 186 -23.68 10.14 -15.83
C GLY A 186 -23.94 10.28 -14.35
N ILE A 187 -24.16 9.12 -13.74
CA ILE A 187 -24.45 8.93 -12.31
C ILE A 187 -23.39 8.02 -11.71
N ASP A 188 -23.03 8.34 -10.48
CA ASP A 188 -22.20 7.52 -9.60
C ASP A 188 -23.01 7.05 -8.38
N LEU A 189 -22.78 5.83 -7.90
CA LEU A 189 -23.23 5.38 -6.58
C LEU A 189 -22.01 5.23 -5.68
N SER A 190 -21.96 6.02 -4.61
CA SER A 190 -20.81 6.13 -3.70
C SER A 190 -21.24 6.48 -2.27
N GLY A 191 -20.30 6.86 -1.41
CA GLY A 191 -20.54 7.04 0.02
C GLY A 191 -20.23 5.76 0.79
N ASN A 192 -20.67 5.68 2.05
CA ASN A 192 -20.23 4.60 2.94
C ASN A 192 -20.74 3.22 2.47
N PRO A 193 -19.86 2.28 2.06
CA PRO A 193 -20.26 0.99 1.52
C PRO A 193 -20.86 0.04 2.58
N LEU A 194 -20.75 0.38 3.87
CA LEU A 194 -21.42 -0.33 4.97
C LEU A 194 -22.85 0.15 5.22
N VAL A 195 -23.31 1.17 4.47
CA VAL A 195 -24.63 1.79 4.61
C VAL A 195 -25.42 1.61 3.32
N GLY A 196 -26.74 1.51 3.47
CA GLY A 196 -27.68 1.40 2.36
C GLY A 196 -27.73 0.00 1.74
N GLU A 197 -28.86 -0.31 1.12
CA GLU A 197 -29.08 -1.58 0.42
C GLU A 197 -29.13 -1.33 -1.08
N TRP A 198 -28.51 -2.20 -1.89
CA TRP A 198 -28.54 -2.11 -3.36
C TRP A 198 -29.95 -1.93 -3.93
N SER A 199 -30.95 -2.60 -3.35
CA SER A 199 -32.35 -2.53 -3.77
C SER A 199 -32.97 -1.13 -3.65
N THR A 200 -32.45 -0.27 -2.77
CA THR A 200 -32.88 1.13 -2.63
C THR A 200 -32.48 1.96 -3.85
N PHE A 201 -31.30 1.71 -4.41
CA PHE A 201 -30.71 2.55 -5.47
C PHE A 201 -30.98 2.00 -6.87
N LEU A 202 -31.17 0.68 -6.99
CA LEU A 202 -31.44 0.01 -8.27
C LEU A 202 -32.55 0.69 -9.10
N PRO A 203 -33.71 1.10 -8.55
CA PRO A 203 -34.75 1.76 -9.35
C PRO A 203 -34.29 3.09 -9.96
N ALA A 204 -33.53 3.90 -9.21
CA ALA A 204 -33.02 5.18 -9.69
C ALA A 204 -31.92 5.00 -10.73
N LEU A 205 -31.00 4.05 -10.49
CA LEU A 205 -29.92 3.72 -11.42
C LEU A 205 -30.46 3.10 -12.72
N GLN A 206 -31.49 2.26 -12.64
CA GLN A 206 -32.18 1.72 -13.81
C GLN A 206 -32.86 2.84 -14.59
N PHE A 207 -33.57 3.75 -13.92
CA PHE A 207 -34.18 4.91 -14.57
C PHE A 207 -33.14 5.80 -15.26
N ALA A 208 -31.97 6.03 -14.64
CA ALA A 208 -30.87 6.77 -15.25
C ALA A 208 -30.36 6.07 -16.53
N LYS A 209 -30.11 4.76 -16.45
CA LYS A 209 -29.62 3.94 -17.57
C LYS A 209 -30.62 3.86 -18.72
N ASP A 210 -31.91 3.73 -18.42
CA ASP A 210 -32.99 3.71 -19.42
C ASP A 210 -33.17 5.06 -20.14
N ASN A 211 -32.60 6.15 -19.59
CA ASN A 211 -32.58 7.49 -20.19
C ASN A 211 -31.18 7.90 -20.70
N ASP A 212 -30.35 6.91 -21.06
CA ASP A 212 -29.03 7.07 -21.66
C ASP A 212 -28.01 7.86 -20.82
N LEU A 213 -28.17 7.91 -19.49
CA LEU A 213 -27.08 8.33 -18.61
C LEU A 213 -26.12 7.18 -18.40
N TYR A 214 -24.83 7.49 -18.48
CA TYR A 214 -23.79 6.53 -18.12
C TYR A 214 -23.79 6.30 -16.60
N ILE A 215 -23.34 5.12 -16.19
CA ILE A 215 -23.39 4.69 -14.79
C ILE A 215 -22.03 4.11 -14.41
N THR A 216 -21.45 4.64 -13.34
CA THR A 216 -20.32 4.02 -12.63
C THR A 216 -20.75 3.68 -11.20
N LEU A 217 -20.26 2.58 -10.65
CA LEU A 217 -20.62 2.13 -9.30
C LEU A 217 -19.37 1.87 -8.48
N HIS A 218 -19.30 2.41 -7.27
CA HIS A 218 -18.35 1.89 -6.28
C HIS A 218 -18.78 0.48 -5.89
N CYS A 219 -17.92 -0.50 -6.15
CA CYS A 219 -18.26 -1.91 -6.04
C CYS A 219 -17.14 -2.69 -5.35
N GLY A 220 -17.50 -3.51 -4.36
CA GLY A 220 -16.54 -4.37 -3.66
C GLY A 220 -15.48 -3.64 -2.85
N GLU A 221 -15.78 -2.45 -2.30
CA GLU A 221 -14.92 -1.77 -1.32
C GLU A 221 -14.87 -2.49 0.03
N VAL A 222 -15.88 -3.32 0.32
CA VAL A 222 -15.98 -4.20 1.50
C VAL A 222 -16.48 -5.58 1.05
N PRO A 223 -16.25 -6.65 1.83
CA PRO A 223 -16.79 -7.98 1.51
C PRO A 223 -18.33 -7.99 1.46
N ASN A 224 -18.90 -8.11 0.26
CA ASN A 224 -20.35 -8.23 0.06
C ASN A 224 -20.68 -8.93 -1.27
N SER A 225 -20.51 -10.25 -1.32
CA SER A 225 -20.68 -11.06 -2.55
C SER A 225 -22.07 -10.88 -3.19
N LYS A 226 -23.16 -10.78 -2.41
CA LYS A 226 -24.52 -10.60 -2.96
C LYS A 226 -24.67 -9.26 -3.68
N GLU A 227 -24.16 -8.18 -3.08
CA GLU A 227 -24.20 -6.85 -3.70
C GLU A 227 -23.29 -6.77 -4.92
N ILE A 228 -22.06 -7.29 -4.82
CA ILE A 228 -21.10 -7.31 -5.94
C ILE A 228 -21.72 -8.00 -7.16
N GLN A 229 -22.29 -9.19 -6.96
CA GLN A 229 -22.95 -9.94 -8.05
C GLN A 229 -24.15 -9.17 -8.63
N ALA A 230 -24.99 -8.55 -7.79
CA ALA A 230 -26.13 -7.77 -8.25
C ALA A 230 -25.72 -6.51 -9.02
N MET A 231 -24.64 -5.83 -8.59
CA MET A 231 -24.05 -4.70 -9.31
C MET A 231 -23.46 -5.13 -10.66
N LEU A 232 -22.79 -6.28 -10.73
CA LEU A 232 -22.26 -6.82 -11.99
C LEU A 232 -23.39 -7.21 -12.95
N ASP A 233 -24.47 -7.83 -12.44
CA ASP A 233 -25.64 -8.22 -13.25
C ASP A 233 -26.40 -7.02 -13.81
N PHE A 234 -26.36 -5.88 -13.12
CA PHE A 234 -26.88 -4.60 -13.63
C PHE A 234 -26.09 -4.08 -14.84
N LYS A 235 -24.84 -4.53 -15.03
CA LYS A 235 -23.92 -4.13 -16.12
C LYS A 235 -23.73 -2.61 -16.18
N PRO A 236 -23.15 -1.99 -15.14
CA PRO A 236 -22.77 -0.59 -15.21
C PRO A 236 -21.72 -0.37 -16.31
N HIS A 237 -21.56 0.88 -16.72
CA HIS A 237 -20.61 1.22 -17.76
C HIS A 237 -19.17 1.20 -17.26
N ARG A 238 -18.95 1.44 -15.95
CA ARG A 238 -17.69 1.24 -15.22
C ARG A 238 -17.97 0.83 -13.78
N ILE A 239 -16.95 0.34 -13.07
CA ILE A 239 -16.96 0.20 -11.61
C ILE A 239 -15.71 0.80 -10.99
N GLY A 240 -15.81 1.25 -9.74
CA GLY A 240 -14.67 1.70 -8.93
C GLY A 240 -14.26 0.68 -7.88
N HIS A 241 -12.96 0.67 -7.58
CA HIS A 241 -12.29 -0.12 -6.53
C HIS A 241 -12.18 -1.63 -6.77
N ALA A 242 -13.25 -2.42 -6.71
CA ALA A 242 -13.22 -3.88 -6.85
C ALA A 242 -12.22 -4.62 -5.89
N CYS A 243 -12.10 -4.16 -4.64
CA CYS A 243 -11.08 -4.65 -3.70
C CYS A 243 -11.33 -6.08 -3.20
N PHE A 244 -12.59 -6.43 -2.91
CA PHE A 244 -12.99 -7.69 -2.27
C PHE A 244 -13.71 -8.65 -3.23
N PHE A 245 -13.37 -8.60 -4.51
CA PHE A 245 -13.91 -9.53 -5.51
C PHE A 245 -13.33 -10.94 -5.32
N GLU A 246 -14.20 -11.93 -5.41
CA GLU A 246 -13.87 -13.36 -5.47
C GLU A 246 -13.74 -13.84 -6.93
N ASP A 247 -13.31 -15.09 -7.14
CA ASP A 247 -13.03 -15.62 -8.48
C ASP A 247 -14.25 -15.52 -9.43
N ASP A 248 -15.44 -15.84 -8.93
CA ASP A 248 -16.70 -15.74 -9.69
C ASP A 248 -17.03 -14.28 -10.09
N ASP A 249 -16.69 -13.31 -9.23
CA ASP A 249 -16.86 -11.88 -9.53
C ASP A 249 -15.90 -11.45 -10.65
N TRP A 250 -14.64 -11.89 -10.58
CA TRP A 250 -13.63 -11.59 -11.59
C TRP A 250 -13.97 -12.20 -12.96
N GLU A 251 -14.45 -13.44 -12.98
CA GLU A 251 -14.88 -14.10 -14.23
C GLU A 251 -16.05 -13.34 -14.88
N LYS A 252 -17.06 -12.96 -14.09
CA LYS A 252 -18.22 -12.21 -14.57
C LYS A 252 -17.81 -10.82 -15.07
N LEU A 253 -16.98 -10.09 -14.32
CA LEU A 253 -16.46 -8.78 -14.71
C LEU A 253 -15.73 -8.83 -16.06
N LYS A 254 -14.82 -9.79 -16.23
CA LYS A 254 -14.03 -9.97 -17.45
C LYS A 254 -14.92 -10.35 -18.64
N SER A 255 -15.93 -11.20 -18.42
CA SER A 255 -16.93 -11.55 -19.42
C SER A 255 -17.74 -10.35 -19.89
N PHE A 256 -18.16 -9.47 -18.97
CA PHE A 256 -18.92 -8.26 -19.29
C PHE A 256 -18.05 -7.10 -19.79
N ARG A 257 -16.71 -7.21 -19.71
CA ARG A 257 -15.75 -6.20 -20.18
C ARG A 257 -15.97 -4.81 -19.54
N ILE A 258 -16.45 -4.77 -18.30
CA ILE A 258 -16.71 -3.53 -17.56
C ILE A 258 -15.36 -2.94 -17.09
N PRO A 259 -14.97 -1.72 -17.50
CA PRO A 259 -13.75 -1.07 -17.03
C PRO A 259 -13.73 -0.85 -15.51
N VAL A 260 -12.53 -0.95 -14.93
CA VAL A 260 -12.31 -0.71 -13.50
C VAL A 260 -11.52 0.59 -13.28
N GLU A 261 -12.08 1.49 -12.48
CA GLU A 261 -11.43 2.68 -11.96
C GLU A 261 -10.56 2.25 -10.75
N ILE A 262 -9.23 2.28 -10.93
CA ILE A 262 -8.23 1.77 -9.99
C ILE A 262 -7.67 2.93 -9.15
N CYS A 263 -7.90 2.84 -7.84
CA CYS A 263 -7.54 3.88 -6.87
C CYS A 263 -6.46 3.37 -5.91
N LEU A 264 -5.21 3.29 -6.38
CA LEU A 264 -4.12 2.58 -5.69
C LEU A 264 -3.88 3.13 -4.28
N THR A 265 -3.58 4.43 -4.15
CA THR A 265 -3.27 5.03 -2.85
C THR A 265 -4.45 4.94 -1.90
N SER A 266 -5.67 5.22 -2.38
CA SER A 266 -6.92 5.08 -1.60
C SER A 266 -7.06 3.67 -1.04
N ASN A 267 -6.91 2.63 -1.87
CA ASN A 267 -7.07 1.24 -1.45
C ASN A 267 -6.04 0.77 -0.42
N ILE A 268 -4.81 1.31 -0.47
CA ILE A 268 -3.79 1.03 0.55
C ILE A 268 -4.09 1.76 1.86
N ILE A 269 -4.39 3.06 1.79
CA ILE A 269 -4.61 3.89 2.98
C ILE A 269 -5.86 3.45 3.75
N THR A 270 -6.94 3.11 3.04
CA THR A 270 -8.18 2.59 3.62
C THR A 270 -8.06 1.16 4.16
N LYS A 271 -6.93 0.48 3.88
CA LYS A 271 -6.64 -0.92 4.22
C LYS A 271 -7.56 -1.93 3.51
N SER A 272 -8.19 -1.52 2.41
CA SER A 272 -8.96 -2.42 1.54
C SER A 272 -8.06 -3.40 0.79
N ILE A 273 -6.83 -2.97 0.44
CA ILE A 273 -5.77 -3.82 -0.11
C ILE A 273 -4.52 -3.67 0.76
N SER A 274 -3.86 -4.79 1.09
CA SER A 274 -2.75 -4.78 2.06
C SER A 274 -1.42 -4.24 1.54
N SER A 275 -1.18 -4.26 0.23
CA SER A 275 0.01 -3.69 -0.41
C SER A 275 -0.20 -3.53 -1.92
N ILE A 276 0.54 -2.62 -2.56
CA ILE A 276 0.40 -2.35 -4.00
C ILE A 276 0.78 -3.59 -4.83
N ASP A 277 1.76 -4.39 -4.37
CA ASP A 277 2.27 -5.55 -5.10
C ASP A 277 1.22 -6.67 -5.29
N ILE A 278 0.21 -6.74 -4.42
CA ILE A 278 -0.90 -7.70 -4.53
C ILE A 278 -2.17 -7.08 -5.12
N HIS A 279 -2.12 -5.82 -5.55
CA HIS A 279 -3.28 -5.14 -6.07
C HIS A 279 -3.76 -5.83 -7.35
N HIS A 280 -5.08 -6.01 -7.48
CA HIS A 280 -5.73 -6.62 -8.65
C HIS A 280 -5.49 -5.84 -9.96
N PHE A 281 -4.82 -4.68 -9.89
CA PHE A 281 -4.33 -3.94 -11.06
C PHE A 281 -3.47 -4.85 -11.94
N ALA A 282 -2.52 -5.58 -11.34
CA ALA A 282 -1.60 -6.43 -12.08
C ALA A 282 -2.34 -7.52 -12.86
N ASP A 283 -3.32 -8.15 -12.22
CA ASP A 283 -4.10 -9.22 -12.83
C ASP A 283 -4.98 -8.70 -13.98
N LEU A 284 -5.63 -7.55 -13.80
CA LEU A 284 -6.41 -6.90 -14.85
C LEU A 284 -5.52 -6.46 -16.02
N TYR A 285 -4.37 -5.86 -15.73
CA TYR A 285 -3.40 -5.42 -16.73
C TYR A 285 -2.87 -6.60 -17.56
N ASN A 286 -2.44 -7.67 -16.90
CA ASN A 286 -1.95 -8.89 -17.55
C ASN A 286 -3.04 -9.60 -18.36
N ALA A 287 -4.30 -9.55 -17.90
CA ALA A 287 -5.46 -10.09 -18.62
C ALA A 287 -5.94 -9.18 -19.77
N LYS A 288 -5.34 -8.01 -19.99
CA LYS A 288 -5.79 -6.98 -20.96
C LYS A 288 -7.25 -6.57 -20.73
N HIS A 289 -7.66 -6.55 -19.47
CA HIS A 289 -8.95 -6.02 -19.04
C HIS A 289 -8.89 -4.48 -18.98
N PRO A 290 -9.92 -3.75 -19.42
CA PRO A 290 -9.91 -2.29 -19.35
C PRO A 290 -9.82 -1.82 -17.90
N LEU A 291 -8.84 -0.97 -17.63
CA LEU A 291 -8.64 -0.36 -16.33
C LEU A 291 -8.10 1.05 -16.52
N ILE A 292 -8.39 1.93 -15.57
CA ILE A 292 -8.00 3.33 -15.57
C ILE A 292 -7.42 3.65 -14.20
N ILE A 293 -6.24 4.27 -14.14
CA ILE A 293 -5.66 4.74 -12.89
C ILE A 293 -6.33 6.06 -12.52
N CYS A 294 -6.84 6.19 -11.30
CA CYS A 294 -7.58 7.35 -10.81
C CYS A 294 -7.12 7.75 -9.41
N THR A 295 -7.36 9.00 -9.01
CA THR A 295 -6.96 9.49 -7.68
C THR A 295 -7.92 9.16 -6.54
N ASP A 296 -9.21 8.96 -6.84
CA ASP A 296 -10.30 8.92 -5.86
C ASP A 296 -10.51 10.27 -5.16
N ASP A 297 -9.70 10.53 -4.13
CA ASP A 297 -9.74 11.74 -3.31
C ASP A 297 -8.32 12.27 -3.10
N PHE A 298 -7.79 13.04 -4.05
CA PHE A 298 -6.37 13.39 -4.01
C PHE A 298 -5.98 14.27 -2.81
N GLY A 299 -6.91 15.09 -2.30
CA GLY A 299 -6.71 15.91 -1.11
C GLY A 299 -6.71 15.04 0.14
N VAL A 300 -7.78 14.23 0.32
CA VAL A 300 -7.90 13.31 1.47
C VAL A 300 -6.73 12.34 1.52
N PHE A 301 -6.34 11.73 0.41
CA PHE A 301 -5.26 10.75 0.39
C PHE A 301 -3.87 11.34 0.15
N SER A 302 -3.76 12.67 0.06
CA SER A 302 -2.51 13.41 -0.16
C SER A 302 -1.69 12.83 -1.32
N THR A 303 -2.37 12.62 -2.47
CA THR A 303 -1.77 12.09 -3.70
C THR A 303 -2.02 13.04 -4.89
N SER A 304 -1.63 12.62 -6.09
CA SER A 304 -1.95 13.26 -7.37
C SER A 304 -2.02 12.19 -8.46
N LEU A 305 -2.62 12.47 -9.62
CA LEU A 305 -2.70 11.46 -10.66
C LEU A 305 -1.30 11.10 -11.20
N CYS A 306 -0.37 12.07 -11.24
CA CYS A 306 1.04 11.76 -11.53
C CYS A 306 1.64 10.77 -10.52
N ASN A 307 1.31 10.91 -9.23
CA ASN A 307 1.79 9.99 -8.21
C ASN A 307 1.18 8.58 -8.37
N GLU A 308 -0.11 8.47 -8.70
CA GLU A 308 -0.73 7.16 -8.97
C GLU A 308 -0.09 6.43 -10.15
N TYR A 309 0.18 7.15 -11.26
CA TYR A 309 0.95 6.60 -12.38
C TYR A 309 2.38 6.22 -11.97
N ALA A 310 3.03 7.03 -11.14
CA ALA A 310 4.37 6.75 -10.62
C ALA A 310 4.40 5.50 -9.73
N LEU A 311 3.36 5.27 -8.93
CA LEU A 311 3.18 4.04 -8.13
C LEU A 311 2.98 2.83 -9.05
N ALA A 312 2.10 2.92 -10.04
CA ALA A 312 1.87 1.83 -10.98
C ALA A 312 3.12 1.47 -11.79
N VAL A 313 3.82 2.47 -12.34
CA VAL A 313 5.05 2.29 -13.12
C VAL A 313 6.13 1.60 -12.30
N ARG A 314 6.33 2.02 -11.04
CA ARG A 314 7.36 1.47 -10.16
C ARG A 314 7.03 0.07 -9.68
N SER A 315 5.78 -0.18 -9.27
CA SER A 315 5.37 -1.44 -8.63
C SER A 315 5.18 -2.56 -9.66
N PHE A 316 4.67 -2.22 -10.85
CA PHE A 316 4.38 -3.21 -11.91
C PHE A 316 5.39 -3.19 -13.07
N GLY A 317 6.45 -2.38 -12.96
CA GLY A 317 7.56 -2.36 -13.93
C GLY A 317 7.19 -1.86 -15.33
N LEU A 318 6.19 -0.98 -15.45
CA LEU A 318 5.71 -0.49 -16.74
C LEU A 318 6.76 0.39 -17.43
N SER A 319 7.06 0.09 -18.70
CA SER A 319 7.84 1.00 -19.54
C SER A 319 7.08 2.29 -19.85
N LYS A 320 7.79 3.33 -20.28
CA LYS A 320 7.15 4.60 -20.72
C LYS A 320 6.10 4.38 -21.81
N ARG A 321 6.34 3.43 -22.71
CA ARG A 321 5.43 3.10 -23.81
C ARG A 321 4.17 2.43 -23.27
N GLU A 322 4.31 1.47 -22.36
CA GLU A 322 3.18 0.77 -21.74
C GLU A 322 2.31 1.71 -20.92
N ALA A 323 2.92 2.58 -20.11
CA ALA A 323 2.20 3.60 -19.36
C ALA A 323 1.47 4.60 -20.27
N PHE A 324 2.08 4.99 -21.39
CA PHE A 324 1.43 5.83 -22.39
C PHE A 324 0.23 5.12 -23.05
N THR A 325 0.39 3.85 -23.43
CA THR A 325 -0.69 3.04 -23.99
C THR A 325 -1.82 2.86 -22.98
N LEU A 326 -1.50 2.63 -21.70
CA LEU A 326 -2.47 2.53 -20.63
C LEU A 326 -3.27 3.84 -20.47
N ALA A 327 -2.58 4.98 -20.40
CA ALA A 327 -3.23 6.29 -20.32
C ALA A 327 -4.13 6.57 -21.53
N ARG A 328 -3.69 6.22 -22.74
CA ARG A 328 -4.48 6.36 -23.97
C ARG A 328 -5.71 5.45 -23.99
N SER A 329 -5.61 4.25 -23.42
CA SER A 329 -6.71 3.27 -23.42
C SER A 329 -7.93 3.74 -22.61
N ALA A 330 -7.75 4.69 -21.69
CA ALA A 330 -8.84 5.27 -20.92
C ALA A 330 -9.83 6.10 -21.77
N ILE A 331 -9.47 6.50 -23.00
CA ILE A 331 -10.35 7.25 -23.91
C ILE A 331 -11.66 6.50 -24.17
N ASP A 332 -11.58 5.18 -24.36
CA ASP A 332 -12.75 4.36 -24.69
C ASP A 332 -13.67 4.16 -23.48
N ALA A 333 -13.14 4.32 -22.26
CA ALA A 333 -13.89 4.22 -21.02
C ALA A 333 -14.55 5.53 -20.58
N THR A 334 -14.25 6.67 -21.23
CA THR A 334 -14.90 7.94 -20.89
C THR A 334 -16.37 7.93 -21.29
N PHE A 335 -17.16 8.68 -20.55
CA PHE A 335 -18.57 8.96 -20.83
C PHE A 335 -18.74 10.20 -21.72
N ALA A 336 -17.64 10.68 -22.31
CA ALA A 336 -17.64 11.79 -23.25
C ALA A 336 -18.35 11.41 -24.56
N GLU A 337 -18.81 12.44 -25.25
CA GLU A 337 -19.30 12.35 -26.62
C GLU A 337 -18.16 12.00 -27.59
N ASP A 338 -18.51 11.41 -28.74
CA ASP A 338 -17.53 10.91 -29.72
C ASP A 338 -16.62 12.02 -30.24
N GLU A 339 -17.12 13.25 -30.37
CA GLU A 339 -16.33 14.41 -30.77
C GLU A 339 -15.19 14.69 -29.79
N VAL A 340 -15.47 14.60 -28.47
CA VAL A 340 -14.44 14.77 -27.44
C VAL A 340 -13.46 13.61 -27.48
N LYS A 341 -13.94 12.37 -27.61
CA LYS A 341 -13.06 11.18 -27.74
C LYS A 341 -12.10 11.32 -28.92
N GLN A 342 -12.57 11.81 -30.07
CA GLN A 342 -11.71 12.10 -31.22
C GLN A 342 -10.64 13.16 -30.92
N GLN A 343 -11.00 14.25 -30.21
CA GLN A 343 -10.01 15.24 -29.78
C GLN A 343 -8.97 14.65 -28.83
N LEU A 344 -9.39 13.80 -27.89
CA LEU A 344 -8.46 13.10 -26.99
C LEU A 344 -7.53 12.18 -27.80
N MET A 345 -8.04 11.42 -28.77
CA MET A 345 -7.18 10.60 -29.63
C MET A 345 -6.11 11.43 -30.34
N LEU A 346 -6.47 12.60 -30.88
CA LEU A 346 -5.50 13.51 -31.51
C LEU A 346 -4.46 14.04 -30.51
N ILE A 347 -4.88 14.41 -29.29
CA ILE A 347 -3.97 14.87 -28.23
C ILE A 347 -2.95 13.77 -27.91
N PHE A 348 -3.41 12.55 -27.65
CA PHE A 348 -2.52 11.43 -27.36
C PHE A 348 -1.61 11.11 -28.56
N ASP A 349 -2.15 10.99 -29.78
CA ASP A 349 -1.36 10.64 -30.96
C ASP A 349 -0.27 11.70 -31.25
N SER A 350 -0.53 12.97 -30.96
CA SER A 350 0.45 14.06 -31.05
C SER A 350 1.55 13.98 -29.99
N ALA A 351 1.23 13.47 -28.80
CA ALA A 351 2.16 13.27 -27.68
C ALA A 351 2.90 11.92 -27.76
N SER A 352 2.56 11.06 -28.73
CA SER A 352 3.14 9.73 -28.81
C SER A 352 4.67 9.78 -29.03
N PRO A 353 5.44 8.86 -28.42
CA PRO A 353 6.90 8.85 -28.56
C PRO A 353 7.41 8.76 -30.01
N GLU A 354 6.64 8.14 -30.91
CA GLU A 354 6.97 8.04 -32.33
C GLU A 354 6.72 9.35 -33.09
N SER A 355 5.63 10.05 -32.78
CA SER A 355 5.36 11.40 -33.31
C SER A 355 6.42 12.40 -32.86
N LEU A 356 6.82 12.35 -31.58
CA LEU A 356 7.90 13.18 -31.04
C LEU A 356 9.26 12.87 -31.71
N ARG A 357 9.57 11.59 -31.95
CA ARG A 357 10.80 11.20 -32.70
C ARG A 357 10.76 11.67 -34.16
N LYS A 358 9.62 11.57 -34.84
CA LYS A 358 9.44 12.07 -36.22
C LYS A 358 9.59 13.59 -36.28
N LEU A 359 8.98 14.33 -35.35
CA LEU A 359 9.11 15.79 -35.25
C LEU A 359 10.56 16.22 -34.95
N ALA A 360 11.24 15.52 -34.03
CA ALA A 360 12.66 15.75 -33.76
C ALA A 360 13.54 15.46 -34.99
N ALA A 361 13.26 14.39 -35.74
CA ALA A 361 13.97 14.05 -36.97
C ALA A 361 13.72 15.06 -38.11
N ILE A 362 12.51 15.61 -38.22
CA ILE A 362 12.17 16.68 -39.18
C ILE A 362 12.89 17.98 -38.81
N ASN A 363 12.93 18.34 -37.52
CA ASN A 363 13.67 19.52 -37.07
C ASN A 363 15.18 19.36 -37.24
N HIS A 364 15.74 18.17 -37.04
CA HIS A 364 17.15 17.88 -37.35
C HIS A 364 17.48 17.94 -38.86
N ARG A 365 16.50 17.71 -39.75
CA ARG A 365 16.68 17.92 -41.20
C ARG A 365 16.65 19.39 -41.60
N LYS A 366 16.02 20.28 -40.81
CA LYS A 366 16.01 21.73 -41.05
C LYS A 366 17.24 22.47 -40.51
N THR A 367 18.07 21.83 -39.67
CA THR A 367 19.26 22.44 -39.05
C THR A 367 20.61 21.96 -39.62
N ARG A 368 20.65 21.44 -40.85
CA ARG A 368 21.94 21.27 -41.55
C ARG A 368 22.35 22.59 -42.22
N PRO A 369 23.53 23.16 -41.90
CA PRO A 369 24.03 24.30 -42.65
C PRO A 369 24.38 23.84 -44.06
N PHE A 370 23.99 24.65 -45.04
CA PHE A 370 24.47 24.56 -46.42
C PHE A 370 26.01 24.60 -46.42
N PHE A 371 26.63 23.53 -46.88
CA PHE A 371 27.98 23.60 -47.47
C PHE A 371 27.92 22.98 -48.86
N THR A 372 28.29 23.82 -49.82
CA THR A 372 28.40 23.59 -51.26
C THR A 372 29.70 22.85 -51.59
N ALA A 373 29.64 21.96 -52.60
CA ALA A 373 30.69 21.55 -53.57
C ALA A 373 30.74 20.02 -53.73
N ALA A 374 31.06 19.42 -54.87
CA ALA A 374 31.00 19.73 -56.29
C ALA A 374 31.19 18.38 -57.01
N SER A 375 30.73 18.33 -58.26
CA SER A 375 30.86 17.28 -59.28
C SER A 375 31.94 16.18 -59.14
N ALA A 376 31.56 14.94 -59.46
CA ALA A 376 32.09 14.21 -60.63
C ALA A 376 31.42 12.82 -60.78
N ALA A 377 30.82 12.58 -61.95
CA ALA A 377 30.68 11.24 -62.53
C ALA A 377 31.94 11.00 -63.41
N PRO A 378 32.34 9.76 -63.81
CA PRO A 378 31.49 8.94 -64.67
C PRO A 378 31.63 7.39 -64.57
N SER A 379 30.68 6.74 -65.27
CA SER A 379 30.81 5.51 -66.09
C SER A 379 31.06 4.13 -65.46
N GLY A 380 30.07 3.24 -65.67
CA GLY A 380 30.25 2.02 -66.48
C GLY A 380 30.54 0.71 -65.74
N GLY A 381 29.78 -0.35 -66.07
CA GLY A 381 30.23 -1.73 -65.88
C GLY A 381 29.22 -2.70 -65.28
N THR A 382 28.57 -3.45 -66.17
CA THR A 382 27.85 -4.71 -65.94
C THR A 382 28.65 -5.79 -65.21
N VAL A 383 27.96 -6.73 -64.53
CA VAL A 383 28.12 -8.22 -64.59
C VAL A 383 27.75 -8.88 -63.25
N SER A 384 26.74 -9.75 -63.26
CA SER A 384 26.48 -10.83 -62.28
C SER A 384 27.49 -11.98 -62.48
N PRO A 385 27.81 -12.82 -61.47
CA PRO A 385 27.04 -14.07 -61.35
C PRO A 385 26.92 -14.65 -59.91
N ILE A 386 26.01 -15.63 -59.80
CA ILE A 386 25.75 -16.58 -58.69
C ILE A 386 26.62 -17.86 -58.92
N PRO A 387 26.55 -18.94 -58.09
CA PRO A 387 27.28 -19.32 -56.86
C PRO A 387 28.35 -20.42 -57.11
N PRO A 388 28.83 -21.15 -56.07
CA PRO A 388 28.24 -22.49 -55.87
C PRO A 388 28.08 -22.94 -54.40
N SER A 389 27.15 -23.88 -54.25
CA SER A 389 26.79 -24.72 -53.10
C SER A 389 27.72 -25.93 -52.93
N PHE A 390 27.93 -26.41 -51.70
CA PHE A 390 28.23 -27.82 -51.40
C PHE A 390 27.79 -28.20 -49.97
N LEU A 391 26.89 -29.19 -49.90
CA LEU A 391 26.68 -30.14 -48.79
C LEU A 391 27.83 -31.17 -48.78
N PRO A 392 28.07 -31.94 -47.70
CA PRO A 392 27.47 -33.29 -47.59
C PRO A 392 27.16 -33.72 -46.12
N LEU A 393 25.99 -34.33 -45.83
CA LEU A 393 25.68 -35.78 -45.69
C LEU A 393 25.63 -36.32 -44.24
N PHE A 394 24.51 -36.99 -43.96
CA PHE A 394 24.16 -37.85 -42.81
C PHE A 394 25.00 -39.16 -42.77
N PRO A 395 24.94 -39.98 -41.69
CA PRO A 395 23.87 -40.99 -41.50
C PRO A 395 23.34 -41.07 -40.03
N HIS A 396 22.02 -41.11 -39.79
CA HIS A 396 21.21 -42.33 -39.55
C HIS A 396 21.80 -43.39 -38.60
N PHE A 397 21.14 -43.61 -37.45
CA PHE A 397 20.66 -44.94 -37.05
C PHE A 397 19.47 -44.86 -36.08
N SER A 398 18.48 -45.70 -36.36
CA SER A 398 17.21 -45.93 -35.67
C SER A 398 17.29 -47.08 -34.66
N HIS A 399 16.36 -47.12 -33.68
CA HIS A 399 15.52 -48.25 -33.22
C HIS A 399 15.04 -47.98 -31.77
N ARG A 400 13.74 -47.72 -31.56
CA ARG A 400 12.68 -48.67 -31.14
C ARG A 400 12.97 -49.43 -29.84
N LEU A 401 12.17 -49.18 -28.79
CA LEU A 401 11.23 -50.14 -28.16
C LEU A 401 10.67 -49.56 -26.84
N SER A 402 9.35 -49.63 -26.68
CA SER A 402 8.60 -49.55 -25.42
C SER A 402 8.46 -50.98 -24.83
N PRO A 403 7.60 -51.27 -23.82
CA PRO A 403 7.28 -50.62 -22.54
C PRO A 403 7.48 -51.58 -21.35
N LEU A 404 7.65 -51.09 -20.12
CA LEU A 404 7.38 -51.90 -18.91
C LEU A 404 6.61 -51.09 -17.86
N SER A 405 5.32 -51.37 -17.84
CA SER A 405 4.42 -51.21 -16.71
C SER A 405 4.45 -52.48 -15.83
N LYS A 406 3.96 -52.32 -14.59
CA LYS A 406 3.50 -53.34 -13.61
C LYS A 406 4.44 -53.61 -12.43
N TRP A 407 4.10 -52.99 -11.30
CA TRP A 407 3.50 -53.64 -10.12
C TRP A 407 2.39 -52.69 -9.63
N PHE A 408 1.10 -52.96 -9.90
CA PHE A 408 0.08 -53.58 -9.00
C PHE A 408 0.08 -53.02 -7.55
N VAL A 409 -1.02 -52.67 -6.87
CA VAL A 409 -2.48 -52.41 -7.06
C VAL A 409 -3.00 -52.03 -5.63
N PRO A 410 -4.19 -51.44 -5.46
CA PRO A 410 -4.58 -50.67 -4.27
C PRO A 410 -5.28 -51.50 -3.19
N LEU A 411 -5.25 -51.04 -1.93
CA LEU A 411 -6.12 -51.56 -0.86
C LEU A 411 -7.24 -50.57 -0.52
N ARG A 412 -8.49 -51.06 -0.60
CA ARG A 412 -9.70 -50.46 -0.03
C ARG A 412 -10.20 -51.33 1.16
N GLY A 413 -10.36 -50.68 2.32
CA GLY A 413 -11.37 -50.91 3.39
C GLY A 413 -11.20 -52.11 4.35
N PRO A 414 -11.98 -52.20 5.47
CA PRO A 414 -13.02 -51.25 5.93
C PRO A 414 -13.08 -51.00 7.48
N LEU A 415 -14.07 -50.19 7.90
CA LEU A 415 -14.79 -50.15 9.21
C LEU A 415 -14.35 -49.20 10.35
N PHE A 416 -15.28 -48.27 10.64
CA PHE A 416 -15.69 -47.64 11.91
C PHE A 416 -14.65 -47.01 12.85
N LEU A 417 -14.76 -45.68 13.04
CA LEU A 417 -15.46 -45.12 14.21
C LEU A 417 -15.84 -43.65 13.95
N SER A 418 -17.10 -43.38 14.23
CA SER A 418 -17.80 -42.11 14.23
C SER A 418 -17.44 -41.25 15.45
N SER A 419 -17.21 -39.95 15.22
CA SER A 419 -17.47 -38.84 16.17
C SER A 419 -16.58 -38.74 17.44
N PRO A 420 -16.38 -37.51 17.99
CA PRO A 420 -15.22 -37.16 18.80
C PRO A 420 -15.41 -37.45 20.30
N PRO A 421 -14.35 -37.77 21.07
CA PRO A 421 -14.43 -37.80 22.52
C PRO A 421 -14.17 -36.40 23.12
N TRP A 422 -14.80 -36.17 24.27
CA TRP A 422 -14.67 -35.09 25.27
C TRP A 422 -15.45 -33.76 25.08
N LYS A 423 -16.76 -33.83 25.35
CA LYS A 423 -17.41 -33.03 26.42
C LYS A 423 -17.17 -33.75 27.77
N LEU A 424 -17.19 -32.98 28.87
CA LEU A 424 -16.81 -33.27 30.28
C LEU A 424 -15.39 -32.73 30.56
N LEU A 425 -15.15 -31.69 31.37
CA LEU A 425 -15.80 -31.27 32.62
C LEU A 425 -15.83 -29.74 32.74
N GLN A 426 -17.01 -29.21 33.09
CA GLN A 426 -17.19 -27.92 33.76
C GLN A 426 -17.03 -28.11 35.29
N SER A 427 -16.95 -26.99 36.01
CA SER A 427 -16.76 -26.76 37.46
C SER A 427 -15.28 -26.68 37.88
N ALA A 428 -14.79 -25.62 38.53
CA ALA A 428 -15.45 -24.79 39.54
C ALA A 428 -15.06 -23.29 39.48
N THR A 429 -16.06 -22.42 39.40
CA THR A 429 -16.20 -21.21 40.24
C THR A 429 -16.93 -21.61 41.55
N PRO A 430 -17.11 -20.79 42.61
CA PRO A 430 -16.88 -19.35 42.76
C PRO A 430 -16.28 -18.89 44.12
N LEU A 431 -15.93 -17.61 44.25
CA LEU A 431 -16.31 -16.86 45.46
C LEU A 431 -16.61 -15.40 45.13
N HIS A 432 -17.87 -15.04 45.38
CA HIS A 432 -18.41 -13.69 45.34
C HIS A 432 -17.87 -12.84 46.49
N TRP A 433 -17.60 -11.57 46.22
CA TRP A 433 -17.90 -10.50 47.18
C TRP A 433 -18.76 -9.45 46.48
N ARG A 434 -19.93 -9.19 47.06
CA ARG A 434 -20.96 -8.24 46.60
C ARG A 434 -21.04 -7.14 47.66
N GLY A 435 -21.04 -5.86 47.26
CA GLY A 435 -21.57 -4.78 48.10
C GLY A 435 -20.84 -3.44 48.09
N ASN A 436 -21.42 -2.49 47.36
CA ASN A 436 -21.49 -1.03 47.59
C ASN A 436 -20.22 -0.16 47.57
N GLY A 437 -20.14 0.63 46.49
CA GLY A 437 -20.10 2.10 46.52
C GLY A 437 -19.00 2.79 47.32
N ALA A 438 -17.98 3.30 46.62
CA ALA A 438 -17.39 4.61 46.90
C ALA A 438 -16.45 5.02 45.76
N VAL A 439 -16.55 6.29 45.41
CA VAL A 439 -15.70 7.10 44.52
C VAL A 439 -14.21 6.98 44.89
N PHE A 440 -13.32 6.77 43.91
CA PHE A 440 -11.90 7.13 44.02
C PHE A 440 -11.41 7.67 42.66
N ARG A 441 -11.33 9.00 42.51
CA ARG A 441 -10.16 9.88 42.71
C ARG A 441 -9.03 9.67 41.69
N LYS A 442 -8.92 10.67 40.80
CA LYS A 442 -7.73 11.08 40.04
C LYS A 442 -6.44 10.82 40.83
N VAL A 443 -5.50 10.11 40.21
CA VAL A 443 -4.08 10.19 40.56
C VAL A 443 -3.38 10.90 39.41
N GLU A 444 -2.84 12.05 39.77
CA GLU A 444 -2.06 12.99 38.99
C GLU A 444 -0.63 12.46 38.91
N ALA A 445 -0.16 12.10 37.72
CA ALA A 445 1.20 11.60 37.52
C ALA A 445 2.13 12.74 37.10
N LEU A 446 2.90 13.19 38.09
CA LEU A 446 4.23 13.81 38.07
C LEU A 446 4.86 14.13 36.70
N ASN A 447 4.97 15.43 36.46
CA ASN A 447 5.80 16.06 35.43
C ASN A 447 7.19 16.33 36.04
N ILE A 448 8.21 15.53 35.68
CA ILE A 448 9.61 15.80 36.05
C ILE A 448 10.30 16.51 34.89
N ARG A 449 10.43 17.83 35.03
CA ARG A 449 11.31 18.68 34.23
C ARG A 449 12.76 18.43 34.64
N LEU A 450 13.56 17.90 33.72
CA LEU A 450 15.02 17.93 33.79
C LEU A 450 15.50 18.95 32.77
N ASP A 451 15.87 20.14 33.24
CA ASP A 451 16.74 21.02 32.45
C ASP A 451 17.69 21.81 33.35
N ARG A 452 18.98 21.57 33.10
CA ARG A 452 20.10 22.53 33.10
C ARG A 452 20.71 23.04 34.42
N ILE A 453 21.89 22.47 34.76
CA ILE A 453 22.91 23.09 35.62
C ILE A 453 24.28 23.07 34.92
N ARG A 454 24.81 24.27 34.63
CA ARG A 454 26.22 24.73 34.40
C ARG A 454 26.15 25.86 33.36
N SER A 455 26.70 27.06 33.52
CA SER A 455 27.68 27.68 34.44
C SER A 455 27.54 29.22 34.27
N ARG A 456 27.52 30.05 35.34
CA ARG A 456 28.61 30.97 35.82
C ARG A 456 29.42 31.64 34.68
N THR A 457 29.69 32.95 34.57
CA THR A 457 29.64 34.14 35.47
C THR A 457 30.05 35.40 34.67
N ARG A 458 29.43 36.58 34.91
CA ARG A 458 29.99 37.98 34.97
C ARG A 458 28.83 38.98 34.77
N LEU A 459 28.37 39.72 35.79
CA LEU A 459 28.82 41.07 36.18
C LEU A 459 28.94 42.02 34.96
N GLY A 460 28.17 43.08 34.77
CA GLY A 460 27.13 43.78 35.51
C GLY A 460 27.10 45.23 35.00
N LEU A 461 25.93 45.83 34.74
CA LEU A 461 25.65 47.28 34.93
C LEU A 461 24.18 47.59 34.63
N GLN A 462 23.67 48.59 35.34
CA GLN A 462 22.28 49.08 35.42
C GLN A 462 21.85 49.96 34.23
N SER A 463 20.55 50.30 34.25
CA SER A 463 19.88 51.49 33.65
C SER A 463 19.21 51.22 32.30
N ALA A 464 17.89 51.09 32.22
CA ALA A 464 16.80 52.07 32.32
C ALA A 464 16.38 52.67 30.96
N ALA A 465 15.06 52.63 30.76
CA ALA A 465 14.22 53.57 30.01
C ALA A 465 14.32 53.68 28.47
N SER A 466 13.16 53.38 27.87
CA SER A 466 12.42 54.16 26.86
C SER A 466 12.97 54.36 25.44
N ASN A 467 12.13 53.94 24.49
CA ASN A 467 11.70 54.58 23.24
C ASN A 467 12.75 55.20 22.31
N VAL A 468 12.73 54.78 21.03
CA VAL A 468 12.88 55.57 19.78
C VAL A 468 13.01 54.52 18.65
N VAL A 469 11.95 54.33 17.84
CA VAL A 469 11.75 54.91 16.49
C VAL A 469 12.82 54.49 15.46
N THR A 470 12.38 53.59 14.57
CA THR A 470 12.76 53.32 13.16
C THR A 470 14.04 53.92 12.58
N VAL A 471 14.90 53.07 12.02
CA VAL A 471 15.54 53.28 10.70
C VAL A 471 15.75 51.93 10.01
N ASP A 472 15.28 51.86 8.77
CA ASP A 472 15.45 50.80 7.78
C ASP A 472 16.85 50.87 7.14
N ARG A 473 17.53 49.72 7.00
CA ARG A 473 18.40 49.44 5.84
C ARG A 473 18.94 48.01 5.83
N ASN A 474 18.50 47.28 4.81
CA ASN A 474 19.25 46.18 4.21
C ASN A 474 20.72 46.57 3.93
N LEU A 475 21.66 45.76 4.39
CA LEU A 475 22.84 45.25 3.67
C LEU A 475 23.69 44.49 4.69
N PHE A 476 23.82 43.17 4.57
CA PHE A 476 25.11 42.50 4.41
C PHE A 476 24.85 41.02 4.11
N LYS A 477 25.37 40.64 2.96
CA LYS A 477 25.49 39.29 2.44
C LYS A 477 26.82 38.76 2.95
N GLU A 478 26.83 37.68 3.71
CA GLU A 478 28.01 36.84 3.89
C GLU A 478 27.57 35.38 3.97
N GLU A 479 28.09 34.61 3.02
CA GLU A 479 28.14 33.16 3.03
C GLU A 479 29.08 32.71 4.15
N ASP A 480 28.72 31.68 4.91
CA ASP A 480 29.71 30.70 5.30
C ASP A 480 29.09 29.31 5.41
N GLY A 481 29.84 28.36 4.87
CA GLY A 481 29.49 26.95 4.81
C GLY A 481 29.99 26.16 6.02
N SER A 482 29.63 24.89 6.01
CA SER A 482 30.11 23.80 6.86
C SER A 482 29.50 23.68 8.26
N ARG A 483 28.61 22.70 8.43
CA ARG A 483 28.97 21.37 8.97
C ARG A 483 27.73 20.49 9.15
N GLU A 484 27.58 19.53 8.24
CA GLU A 484 27.06 18.21 8.60
C GLU A 484 27.96 17.62 9.70
N ASN A 485 27.43 17.46 10.91
CA ASN A 485 27.69 16.31 11.80
C ASN A 485 26.86 16.43 13.08
N GLY A 486 25.54 16.26 12.96
CA GLY A 486 24.64 16.16 14.10
C GLY A 486 23.54 15.11 13.97
N GLY A 487 23.30 14.57 12.77
CA GLY A 487 22.11 13.76 12.47
C GLY A 487 22.28 12.25 12.45
N ILE A 488 23.45 11.69 12.79
CA ILE A 488 23.72 10.24 12.66
C ILE A 488 23.66 9.48 14.01
N MET A 489 23.70 10.18 15.15
CA MET A 489 23.66 9.52 16.48
C MET A 489 22.31 9.57 17.21
N GLU A 490 21.26 10.17 16.63
CA GLU A 490 19.94 10.23 17.29
C GLU A 490 18.83 9.45 16.57
N SER A 491 19.08 8.79 15.43
CA SER A 491 18.06 8.03 14.71
C SER A 491 18.14 6.50 14.82
N PHE A 492 19.02 5.94 15.66
CA PHE A 492 19.22 4.48 15.75
C PHE A 492 18.89 3.83 17.10
N VAL A 493 18.49 4.59 18.11
CA VAL A 493 18.13 4.04 19.43
C VAL A 493 16.62 4.12 19.64
N ASN A 494 15.90 3.30 18.90
CA ASN A 494 14.53 2.93 19.30
C ASN A 494 14.62 1.95 20.47
N VAL A 495 13.74 2.08 21.47
CA VAL A 495 13.68 1.23 22.67
C VAL A 495 13.79 -0.29 22.36
N PRO A 496 13.17 -0.83 21.29
CA PRO A 496 13.34 -2.24 20.90
C PRO A 496 14.78 -2.62 20.51
N ASN A 497 15.53 -1.74 19.82
CA ASN A 497 16.92 -2.01 19.44
C ASN A 497 17.84 -2.11 20.68
N MET A 498 17.55 -1.33 21.72
CA MET A 498 18.30 -1.36 22.97
C MET A 498 18.06 -2.67 23.75
N ILE A 499 16.83 -3.20 23.73
CA ILE A 499 16.49 -4.47 24.39
C ILE A 499 17.11 -5.65 23.64
N SER A 500 17.14 -5.61 22.31
CA SER A 500 17.82 -6.63 21.50
C SER A 500 19.35 -6.58 21.65
N MET A 501 19.95 -5.39 21.78
CA MET A 501 21.39 -5.24 22.07
C MET A 501 21.76 -5.74 23.48
N ALA A 502 20.89 -5.55 24.48
CA ALA A 502 21.10 -6.11 25.82
C ALA A 502 21.13 -7.65 25.82
N ARG A 503 20.35 -8.29 24.93
CA ARG A 503 20.33 -9.75 24.74
C ARG A 503 21.59 -10.29 24.05
N LEU A 504 22.27 -9.50 23.23
CA LEU A 504 23.59 -9.87 22.67
C LEU A 504 24.61 -10.12 23.79
N VAL A 505 24.60 -9.22 24.78
CA VAL A 505 25.59 -9.20 25.85
C VAL A 505 25.27 -10.26 26.92
N SER A 506 24.00 -10.67 27.05
CA SER A 506 23.60 -11.68 28.03
C SER A 506 24.10 -13.09 27.69
N GLY A 507 24.31 -13.43 26.42
CA GLY A 507 24.78 -14.76 26.00
C GLY A 507 26.13 -15.18 26.60
N PRO A 508 27.21 -14.40 26.40
CA PRO A 508 28.50 -14.66 27.04
C PRO A 508 28.45 -14.60 28.57
N ALA A 509 27.59 -13.74 29.15
CA ALA A 509 27.41 -13.65 30.59
C ALA A 509 26.77 -14.93 31.16
N LEU A 510 25.74 -15.46 30.50
CA LEU A 510 25.11 -16.73 30.88
C LEU A 510 26.05 -17.92 30.69
N TRP A 511 26.84 -17.94 29.61
CA TRP A 511 27.92 -18.92 29.44
C TRP A 511 28.86 -18.91 30.65
N TRP A 512 29.33 -17.71 31.03
CA TRP A 512 30.25 -17.54 32.15
C TRP A 512 29.62 -18.00 33.47
N MET A 513 28.34 -17.68 33.72
CA MET A 513 27.62 -18.14 34.91
C MET A 513 27.48 -19.67 34.97
N ILE A 514 27.07 -20.31 33.87
CA ILE A 514 26.93 -21.78 33.79
C ILE A 514 28.30 -22.44 33.97
N SER A 515 29.35 -21.87 33.37
CA SER A 515 30.72 -22.39 33.49
C SER A 515 31.27 -22.33 34.92
N ASN A 516 30.85 -21.32 35.70
CA ASN A 516 31.20 -21.15 37.11
C ASN A 516 30.19 -21.78 38.08
N GLU A 517 29.31 -22.68 37.59
CA GLU A 517 28.35 -23.44 38.41
C GLU A 517 27.30 -22.57 39.14
N MET A 518 27.11 -21.34 38.65
CA MET A 518 26.07 -20.43 39.13
C MET A 518 24.74 -20.70 38.42
N TYR A 519 24.15 -21.87 38.67
CA TYR A 519 22.99 -22.35 37.92
C TYR A 519 21.70 -21.57 38.20
N THR A 520 21.36 -21.28 39.46
CA THR A 520 20.20 -20.43 39.79
C THR A 520 20.29 -19.02 39.18
N PRO A 521 21.42 -18.28 39.31
CA PRO A 521 21.57 -16.99 38.63
C PRO A 521 21.48 -17.10 37.10
N ALA A 522 22.02 -18.17 36.49
CA ALA A 522 21.91 -18.41 35.06
C ALA A 522 20.45 -18.68 34.64
N PHE A 523 19.68 -19.45 35.42
CA PHE A 523 18.26 -19.68 35.18
C PHE A 523 17.46 -18.38 35.26
N VAL A 524 17.69 -17.56 36.28
CA VAL A 524 17.03 -16.24 36.41
C VAL A 524 17.40 -15.33 35.24
N GLY A 525 18.68 -15.27 34.87
CA GLY A 525 19.14 -14.49 33.72
C GLY A 525 18.51 -14.94 32.40
N LEU A 526 18.38 -16.25 32.19
CA LEU A 526 17.70 -16.82 31.03
C LEU A 526 16.20 -16.49 31.02
N ALA A 527 15.53 -16.60 32.17
CA ALA A 527 14.11 -16.26 32.31
C ALA A 527 13.84 -14.77 32.05
N VAL A 528 14.70 -13.88 32.57
CA VAL A 528 14.63 -12.44 32.28
C VAL A 528 14.86 -12.18 30.79
N SER A 529 15.86 -12.82 30.17
CA SER A 529 16.13 -12.67 28.74
C SER A 529 14.96 -13.13 27.87
N GLY A 530 14.29 -14.23 28.23
CA GLY A 530 13.09 -14.72 27.54
C GLY A 530 11.86 -13.83 27.78
N ALA A 531 11.70 -13.29 28.99
CA ALA A 531 10.63 -12.35 29.30
C ALA A 531 10.80 -11.02 28.56
N SER A 532 12.04 -10.54 28.37
CA SER A 532 12.34 -9.36 27.55
C SER A 532 11.97 -9.55 26.08
N ASP A 533 12.20 -10.74 25.52
CA ASP A 533 11.80 -11.06 24.15
C ASP A 533 10.27 -11.11 24.00
N TRP A 534 9.59 -11.78 24.93
CA TRP A 534 8.13 -11.79 24.96
C TRP A 534 7.55 -10.39 25.15
N LEU A 535 8.16 -9.56 26.00
CA LEU A 535 7.75 -8.18 26.27
C LEU A 535 7.95 -7.31 25.03
N ASP A 536 9.03 -7.46 24.27
CA ASP A 536 9.22 -6.76 23.00
C ASP A 536 8.15 -7.14 21.98
N GLY A 537 7.87 -8.44 21.82
CA GLY A 537 6.76 -8.90 20.99
C GLY A 537 5.40 -8.37 21.47
N TYR A 538 5.18 -8.31 22.79
CA TYR A 538 3.95 -7.81 23.39
C TYR A 538 3.80 -6.29 23.28
N MET A 539 4.88 -5.53 23.47
CA MET A 539 4.92 -4.08 23.32
C MET A 539 4.75 -3.67 21.86
N ALA A 540 5.36 -4.41 20.92
CA ALA A 540 5.10 -4.25 19.48
C ALA A 540 3.60 -4.42 19.17
N ARG A 541 2.95 -5.46 19.73
CA ARG A 541 1.51 -5.71 19.56
C ARG A 541 0.61 -4.66 20.23
N ARG A 542 1.02 -4.05 21.35
CA ARG A 542 0.19 -3.14 22.16
C ARG A 542 0.40 -1.66 21.83
N MET A 543 1.57 -1.26 21.34
CA MET A 543 1.90 0.13 21.03
C MET A 543 1.43 0.57 19.63
N LYS A 544 0.90 -0.33 18.79
CA LYS A 544 0.49 -0.03 17.39
C LYS A 544 1.54 0.79 16.62
N ILE A 545 2.81 0.60 16.95
CA ILE A 545 3.92 1.13 16.16
C ILE A 545 4.06 0.16 15.00
N ASP A 546 3.29 0.42 13.94
CA ASP A 546 3.42 -0.23 12.64
C ASP A 546 4.73 0.27 11.98
N SER A 547 5.87 0.04 12.63
CA SER A 547 7.13 -0.03 11.89
C SER A 547 7.10 -1.35 11.11
N VAL A 548 7.55 -1.33 9.86
CA VAL A 548 7.58 -2.49 8.95
C VAL A 548 8.22 -3.73 9.62
N VAL A 549 9.13 -3.52 10.56
CA VAL A 549 9.81 -4.50 11.44
C VAL A 549 8.84 -5.23 12.39
N GLY A 550 7.79 -4.56 12.88
CA GLY A 550 6.77 -5.12 13.79
C GLY A 550 5.83 -6.14 13.13
N SER A 551 5.58 -6.01 11.82
CA SER A 551 4.64 -6.89 11.08
C SER A 551 5.20 -8.30 10.80
N TYR A 552 6.51 -8.46 10.95
CA TYR A 552 7.21 -9.72 10.90
C TYR A 552 7.44 -10.33 12.29
N LEU A 553 7.18 -9.57 13.36
CA LEU A 553 7.46 -9.99 14.73
C LEU A 553 6.53 -11.10 15.29
N ASP A 554 5.42 -11.43 14.62
CA ASP A 554 4.41 -12.33 15.20
C ASP A 554 4.36 -13.77 14.67
N PRO A 555 4.95 -14.10 13.50
CA PRO A 555 5.25 -15.51 13.20
C PRO A 555 6.67 -15.77 12.70
N LEU A 556 7.47 -14.73 12.45
CA LEU A 556 8.83 -14.82 11.90
C LEU A 556 9.90 -14.16 12.77
N ALA A 557 9.61 -13.27 13.73
CA ALA A 557 10.62 -12.90 14.74
C ALA A 557 10.83 -13.92 15.85
N ASP A 558 10.10 -15.04 15.81
CA ASP A 558 10.61 -16.22 16.48
C ASP A 558 11.88 -16.77 15.79
N LYS A 559 12.15 -16.49 14.48
CA LYS A 559 13.28 -17.14 13.75
C LYS A 559 13.92 -16.48 12.51
N VAL A 560 13.61 -15.27 12.00
CA VAL A 560 14.22 -14.81 10.70
C VAL A 560 14.43 -13.30 10.50
N GLU A 561 13.79 -12.37 11.20
CA GLU A 561 14.05 -10.94 10.88
C GLU A 561 15.26 -10.35 11.59
N SER A 562 16.31 -10.08 10.80
CA SER A 562 17.38 -9.08 10.99
C SER A 562 18.10 -9.02 12.34
N PHE A 563 17.91 -10.02 13.20
CA PHE A 563 18.51 -10.17 14.53
C PHE A 563 18.76 -11.65 14.90
N ASP A 564 18.63 -12.54 13.92
CA ASP A 564 18.57 -14.00 14.11
C ASP A 564 19.93 -14.63 14.49
N LEU A 565 21.03 -13.96 14.15
CA LEU A 565 22.36 -14.36 14.66
C LEU A 565 22.42 -14.23 16.19
N LEU A 566 21.68 -13.31 16.80
CA LEU A 566 21.77 -13.05 18.23
C LEU A 566 21.07 -14.10 19.09
N CYS A 567 19.87 -14.53 18.70
CA CYS A 567 19.16 -15.60 19.40
C CYS A 567 19.90 -16.94 19.24
N VAL A 568 20.46 -17.22 18.06
CA VAL A 568 21.30 -18.40 17.83
C VAL A 568 22.59 -18.33 18.67
N VAL A 569 23.20 -17.15 18.83
CA VAL A 569 24.37 -16.97 19.71
C VAL A 569 24.00 -17.19 21.17
N LEU A 570 22.89 -16.63 21.66
CA LEU A 570 22.42 -16.83 23.04
C LEU A 570 22.13 -18.32 23.34
N ILE A 571 21.31 -18.96 22.49
CA ILE A 571 20.93 -20.37 22.64
C ILE A 571 22.15 -21.28 22.45
N GLY A 572 23.01 -20.96 21.48
CA GLY A 572 24.26 -21.68 21.22
C GLY A 572 25.22 -21.59 22.40
N CYS A 573 25.39 -20.41 23.00
CA CYS A 573 26.23 -20.21 24.17
C CYS A 573 25.71 -20.99 25.39
N VAL A 574 24.40 -20.93 25.67
CA VAL A 574 23.79 -21.68 26.77
C VAL A 574 23.90 -23.19 26.52
N ALA A 575 23.58 -23.66 25.31
CA ALA A 575 23.60 -25.09 25.00
C ALA A 575 25.02 -25.68 25.05
N LEU A 576 26.02 -24.95 24.56
CA LEU A 576 27.42 -25.37 24.64
C LEU A 576 27.94 -25.39 26.08
N ALA A 577 27.59 -24.40 26.91
CA ALA A 577 27.94 -24.39 28.33
C ALA A 577 27.29 -25.56 29.09
N MET A 578 26.06 -25.92 28.74
CA MET A 578 25.37 -27.08 29.33
C MET A 578 25.98 -28.42 28.91
N VAL A 579 26.47 -28.54 27.67
CA VAL A 579 27.23 -29.73 27.23
C VAL A 579 28.58 -29.80 27.95
N GLN A 580 29.25 -28.66 28.15
CA GLN A 580 30.52 -28.61 28.87
C GLN A 580 30.40 -29.03 30.34
N LYS A 581 29.21 -28.87 30.94
CA LYS A 581 28.88 -29.29 32.31
C LYS A 581 28.12 -30.62 32.38
N ASP A 582 28.09 -31.40 31.30
CA ASP A 582 27.40 -32.70 31.20
C ASP A 582 25.90 -32.67 31.57
N LEU A 583 25.25 -31.50 31.47
CA LEU A 583 23.82 -31.34 31.78
C LEU A 583 22.92 -31.81 30.64
N LEU A 584 23.40 -31.76 29.39
CA LEU A 584 22.67 -32.19 28.21
C LEU A 584 23.56 -33.03 27.29
N HIS A 585 22.97 -34.05 26.67
CA HIS A 585 23.68 -34.92 25.75
C HIS A 585 24.14 -34.15 24.50
N PRO A 586 25.42 -34.23 24.09
CA PRO A 586 25.97 -33.47 22.96
C PRO A 586 25.23 -33.75 21.64
N GLY A 587 24.78 -34.99 21.43
CA GLY A 587 23.99 -35.36 20.25
C GLY A 587 22.63 -34.65 20.17
N LEU A 588 21.95 -34.42 21.30
CA LEU A 588 20.67 -33.71 21.32
C LEU A 588 20.85 -32.24 20.95
N VAL A 589 21.84 -31.60 21.58
CA VAL A 589 22.20 -30.21 21.30
C VAL A 589 22.63 -30.05 19.84
N GLY A 590 23.42 -30.99 19.32
CA GLY A 590 23.81 -31.01 17.91
C GLY A 590 22.62 -31.02 16.96
N ILE A 591 21.59 -31.83 17.22
CA ILE A 591 20.38 -31.90 16.38
C ILE A 591 19.60 -30.57 16.40
N VAL A 592 19.45 -29.95 17.57
CA VAL A 592 18.72 -28.68 17.74
C VAL A 592 19.45 -27.53 17.05
N VAL A 593 20.76 -27.39 17.32
CA VAL A 593 21.60 -26.34 16.72
C VAL A 593 21.66 -26.53 15.20
N PHE A 594 21.87 -27.76 14.71
CA PHE A 594 21.91 -28.03 13.28
C PHE A 594 20.61 -27.64 12.58
N ARG A 595 19.44 -27.99 13.15
CA ARG A 595 18.15 -27.57 12.60
C ARG A 595 18.07 -26.05 12.50
N ASP A 596 18.39 -25.34 13.58
CA ASP A 596 18.25 -23.88 13.60
C ASP A 596 19.19 -23.23 12.59
N VAL A 597 20.46 -23.64 12.55
CA VAL A 597 21.41 -23.19 11.52
C VAL A 597 20.92 -23.51 10.11
N ALA A 598 20.32 -24.68 9.87
CA ALA A 598 19.79 -25.05 8.56
C ALA A 598 18.58 -24.20 8.14
N LEU A 599 17.70 -23.82 9.08
CA LEU A 599 16.57 -22.94 8.81
C LEU A 599 17.03 -21.52 8.48
N VAL A 600 17.93 -20.96 9.29
CA VAL A 600 18.52 -19.63 9.06
C VAL A 600 19.30 -19.60 7.75
N GLY A 601 20.19 -20.58 7.54
CA GLY A 601 20.97 -20.72 6.32
C GLY A 601 20.09 -20.90 5.07
N GLY A 602 19.00 -21.66 5.19
CA GLY A 602 18.01 -21.80 4.12
C GLY A 602 17.30 -20.49 3.78
N ALA A 603 16.92 -19.69 4.78
CA ALA A 603 16.32 -18.37 4.57
C ALA A 603 17.30 -17.38 3.90
N VAL A 604 18.54 -17.33 4.38
CA VAL A 604 19.63 -16.51 3.79
C VAL A 604 19.91 -16.94 2.36
N TYR A 605 19.98 -18.24 2.09
CA TYR A 605 20.22 -18.78 0.75
C TYR A 605 19.09 -18.44 -0.23
N LEU A 606 17.83 -18.57 0.19
CA LEU A 606 16.67 -18.17 -0.62
C LEU A 606 16.67 -16.66 -0.90
N ARG A 607 17.06 -15.84 0.07
CA ARG A 607 17.21 -14.40 -0.10
C ARG A 607 18.33 -14.06 -1.09
N ALA A 608 19.49 -14.72 -0.97
CA ALA A 608 20.61 -14.54 -1.89
C ALA A 608 20.25 -14.94 -3.33
N LEU A 609 19.48 -16.01 -3.51
CA LEU A 609 18.95 -16.41 -4.81
C LEU A 609 17.97 -15.39 -5.39
N ASN A 610 17.07 -14.83 -4.58
CA ASN A 610 16.13 -13.79 -5.03
C ASN A 610 16.83 -12.48 -5.42
N LEU A 611 18.04 -12.23 -4.91
CA LEU A 611 18.87 -11.07 -5.23
C LEU A 611 19.94 -11.37 -6.31
N ASP A 612 19.86 -12.51 -7.00
CA ASP A 612 20.83 -12.94 -8.02
C ASP A 612 22.30 -12.86 -7.55
N TRP A 613 22.54 -13.08 -6.26
CA TRP A 613 23.87 -12.98 -5.64
C TRP A 613 24.57 -11.62 -5.78
N LYS A 614 23.82 -10.53 -6.04
CA LYS A 614 24.38 -9.19 -6.24
C LYS A 614 23.76 -8.18 -5.27
N TRP A 615 24.50 -7.84 -4.22
CA TRP A 615 24.19 -6.72 -3.31
C TRP A 615 25.44 -5.87 -3.08
N LYS A 616 25.26 -4.55 -2.88
CA LYS A 616 26.39 -3.61 -2.71
C LYS A 616 26.85 -3.54 -1.26
N ASN A 617 25.90 -3.51 -0.31
CA ASN A 617 26.16 -3.47 1.13
C ASN A 617 25.27 -4.49 1.87
N TRP A 618 25.69 -4.91 3.08
CA TRP A 618 24.87 -5.78 3.94
C TRP A 618 23.55 -5.12 4.36
N SER A 619 23.51 -3.78 4.42
CA SER A 619 22.26 -3.04 4.60
C SER A 619 21.24 -3.37 3.53
N ASP A 620 21.65 -3.52 2.26
CA ASP A 620 20.74 -3.80 1.14
C ASP A 620 20.22 -5.24 1.16
N PHE A 621 21.01 -6.16 1.71
CA PHE A 621 20.59 -7.55 1.90
C PHE A 621 19.47 -7.65 2.93
N PHE A 622 19.59 -6.89 4.03
CA PHE A 622 18.61 -6.80 5.12
C PHE A 622 17.55 -5.70 4.92
N ASN A 623 17.65 -4.87 3.88
CA ASN A 623 16.66 -3.84 3.58
C ASN A 623 15.43 -4.51 2.95
N LEU A 624 14.31 -4.47 3.66
CA LEU A 624 13.08 -5.17 3.32
C LEU A 624 12.05 -4.30 2.60
N ASP A 625 12.46 -3.13 2.12
CA ASP A 625 11.57 -2.18 1.44
C ASP A 625 11.34 -2.48 -0.06
N GLY A 626 11.84 -3.61 -0.60
CA GLY A 626 11.81 -3.82 -2.05
C GLY A 626 11.79 -5.24 -2.60
N ALA A 627 11.63 -6.29 -1.78
CA ALA A 627 11.56 -7.66 -2.30
C ALA A 627 10.59 -8.54 -1.51
N SER A 628 9.57 -9.03 -2.23
CA SER A 628 8.46 -9.88 -1.79
C SER A 628 8.83 -10.88 -0.67
N PRO A 629 8.28 -10.69 0.55
CA PRO A 629 8.40 -11.67 1.61
C PRO A 629 7.68 -12.96 1.26
N GLN A 630 8.41 -14.04 0.98
CA GLN A 630 7.81 -15.37 1.10
C GLN A 630 7.63 -15.71 2.59
N LYS A 631 6.48 -15.34 3.16
CA LYS A 631 6.09 -15.73 4.51
C LYS A 631 5.97 -17.27 4.57
N VAL A 632 6.94 -17.94 5.20
CA VAL A 632 6.81 -19.35 5.57
C VAL A 632 5.84 -19.44 6.75
N LYS A 633 4.66 -20.02 6.54
CA LYS A 633 3.70 -20.22 7.63
C LYS A 633 4.35 -21.14 8.68
N PRO A 634 4.46 -20.71 9.96
CA PRO A 634 5.09 -21.54 10.98
C PRO A 634 4.23 -22.78 11.24
N LEU A 635 4.85 -23.95 11.22
CA LEU A 635 4.16 -25.21 11.51
C LEU A 635 3.84 -25.27 13.01
N PHE A 636 2.63 -25.71 13.35
CA PHE A 636 2.21 -25.88 14.75
C PHE A 636 3.17 -26.78 15.54
N ILE A 637 3.69 -27.84 14.91
CA ILE A 637 4.68 -28.75 15.50
C ILE A 637 5.99 -28.04 15.87
N SER A 638 6.36 -26.97 15.16
CA SER A 638 7.54 -26.17 15.45
C SER A 638 7.35 -25.32 16.71
N LYS A 639 6.16 -24.75 16.92
CA LYS A 639 5.84 -23.96 18.12
C LYS A 639 5.84 -24.82 19.38
N VAL A 640 5.21 -26.01 19.28
CA VAL A 640 5.20 -26.99 20.36
C VAL A 640 6.62 -27.45 20.71
N ASN A 641 7.47 -27.65 19.70
CA ASN A 641 8.86 -28.03 19.92
C ASN A 641 9.67 -26.96 20.67
N THR A 642 9.47 -25.68 20.35
CA THR A 642 10.13 -24.57 21.08
C THR A 642 9.76 -24.57 22.56
N VAL A 643 8.48 -24.83 22.90
CA VAL A 643 8.03 -24.92 24.30
C VAL A 643 8.74 -26.06 25.03
N PHE A 644 8.86 -27.24 24.40
CA PHE A 644 9.60 -28.36 25.00
C PHE A 644 11.10 -28.08 25.15
N GLN A 645 11.71 -27.33 24.23
CA GLN A 645 13.12 -26.92 24.33
C GLN A 645 13.36 -25.98 25.51
N LEU A 646 12.48 -24.98 25.71
CA LEU A 646 12.57 -24.08 26.86
C LEU A 646 12.37 -24.82 28.19
N ALA A 647 11.42 -25.75 28.24
CA ALA A 647 11.19 -26.60 29.41
C ALA A 647 12.41 -27.48 29.72
N LEU A 648 13.07 -28.03 28.68
CA LEU A 648 14.27 -28.85 28.84
C LEU A 648 15.44 -28.05 29.39
N VAL A 649 15.70 -26.86 28.83
CA VAL A 649 16.80 -25.99 29.29
C VAL A 649 16.55 -25.51 30.72
N ALA A 650 15.32 -25.12 31.05
CA ALA A 650 14.94 -24.74 32.40
C ALA A 650 15.13 -25.90 33.40
N GLY A 651 14.65 -27.10 33.06
CA GLY A 651 14.79 -28.29 33.90
C GLY A 651 16.24 -28.69 34.11
N ALA A 652 17.05 -28.70 33.04
CA ALA A 652 18.45 -29.09 33.11
C ALA A 652 19.33 -28.05 33.83
N LEU A 653 18.98 -26.75 33.81
CA LEU A 653 19.66 -25.74 34.63
C LEU A 653 19.32 -25.85 36.12
N LEU A 654 18.10 -26.24 36.48
CA LEU A 654 17.69 -26.36 37.88
C LEU A 654 18.05 -27.72 38.51
N GLN A 655 18.35 -28.73 37.69
CA GLN A 655 18.67 -30.09 38.12
C GLN A 655 19.82 -30.16 39.14
N PRO A 656 20.95 -29.44 38.98
CA PRO A 656 22.09 -29.57 39.91
C PRO A 656 21.78 -29.06 41.32
N GLU A 657 20.81 -28.15 41.46
CA GLU A 657 20.57 -27.40 42.71
C GLU A 657 19.27 -27.83 43.41
N PHE A 658 18.25 -28.26 42.65
CA PHE A 658 16.93 -28.66 43.16
C PHE A 658 16.49 -30.07 42.72
N GLY A 659 17.31 -30.78 41.96
CA GLY A 659 16.93 -32.06 41.34
C GLY A 659 16.95 -33.25 42.28
N ASN A 660 16.05 -34.20 42.03
CA ASN A 660 16.00 -35.55 42.57
C ASN A 660 16.12 -36.61 41.45
N PRO A 661 16.31 -37.91 41.75
CA PRO A 661 16.43 -38.95 40.71
C PRO A 661 15.24 -39.03 39.74
N ASP A 662 14.04 -38.66 40.20
CA ASP A 662 12.83 -38.62 39.37
C ASP A 662 12.92 -37.49 38.33
N THR A 663 13.39 -36.30 38.72
CA THR A 663 13.60 -35.17 37.79
C THR A 663 14.65 -35.46 36.72
N GLN A 664 15.71 -36.23 37.03
CA GLN A 664 16.68 -36.69 36.03
C GLN A 664 16.02 -37.57 34.97
N THR A 665 15.08 -38.41 35.39
CA THR A 665 14.30 -39.28 34.51
C THR A 665 13.36 -38.44 33.62
N TRP A 666 12.72 -37.42 34.18
CA TRP A 666 11.90 -36.46 33.42
C TRP A 666 12.71 -35.68 32.38
N ILE A 667 13.91 -35.21 32.71
CA ILE A 667 14.82 -34.54 31.77
C ILE A 667 15.20 -35.48 30.62
N THR A 668 15.40 -36.77 30.92
CA THR A 668 15.70 -37.79 29.91
C THR A 668 14.52 -38.02 28.96
N TYR A 669 13.30 -38.17 29.48
CA TYR A 669 12.10 -38.28 28.64
C TYR A 669 11.85 -37.03 27.80
N LEU A 670 12.04 -35.85 28.41
CA LEU A 670 11.90 -34.58 27.73
C LEU A 670 12.97 -34.39 26.65
N SER A 671 14.19 -34.90 26.86
CA SER A 671 15.25 -34.95 25.85
C SER A 671 14.86 -35.78 24.62
N TRP A 672 14.31 -36.98 24.84
CA TRP A 672 13.79 -37.81 23.75
C TRP A 672 12.62 -37.16 23.02
N LEU A 673 11.72 -36.51 23.76
CA LEU A 673 10.60 -35.79 23.20
C LEU A 673 11.09 -34.66 22.29
N VAL A 674 11.99 -33.81 22.79
CA VAL A 674 12.61 -32.71 22.01
C VAL A 674 13.32 -33.22 20.77
N ALA A 675 14.08 -34.31 20.86
CA ALA A 675 14.73 -34.92 19.70
C ALA A 675 13.70 -35.33 18.64
N SER A 676 12.66 -36.05 19.05
CA SER A 676 11.63 -36.57 18.15
C SER A 676 10.84 -35.45 17.46
N THR A 677 10.42 -34.42 18.21
CA THR A 677 9.69 -33.26 17.67
C THR A 677 10.58 -32.39 16.78
N THR A 678 11.88 -32.30 17.08
CA THR A 678 12.87 -31.62 16.25
C THR A 678 13.05 -32.32 14.91
N MET A 679 13.20 -33.65 14.90
CA MET A 679 13.28 -34.42 13.65
C MET A 679 11.98 -34.34 12.84
N ALA A 680 10.82 -34.49 13.50
CA ALA A 680 9.51 -34.42 12.84
C ALA A 680 9.23 -33.04 12.21
N SER A 681 9.54 -31.95 12.94
CA SER A 681 9.42 -30.58 12.41
C SER A 681 10.35 -30.32 11.23
N THR A 682 11.59 -30.80 11.29
CA THR A 682 12.57 -30.67 10.20
C THR A 682 12.11 -31.40 8.95
N ALA A 683 11.63 -32.65 9.09
CA ALA A 683 11.08 -33.42 7.98
C ALA A 683 9.83 -32.76 7.38
N ALA A 684 8.96 -32.19 8.21
CA ALA A 684 7.75 -31.49 7.76
C ALA A 684 8.08 -30.22 6.96
N TYR A 685 9.03 -29.41 7.42
CA TYR A 685 9.53 -28.25 6.65
C TYR A 685 10.17 -28.69 5.33
N GLY A 686 11.00 -29.73 5.34
CA GLY A 686 11.60 -30.30 4.13
C GLY A 686 10.57 -30.78 3.12
N ALA A 687 9.52 -31.49 3.57
CA ALA A 687 8.43 -31.95 2.71
C ALA A 687 7.60 -30.80 2.12
N GLN A 688 7.36 -29.74 2.90
CA GLN A 688 6.65 -28.54 2.43
C GLN A 688 7.46 -27.79 1.35
N TYR A 689 8.79 -27.72 1.52
CA TYR A 689 9.69 -27.13 0.53
C TYR A 689 9.72 -27.94 -0.77
N MET A 690 9.83 -29.27 -0.67
CA MET A 690 9.84 -30.17 -1.85
C MET A 690 8.53 -30.11 -2.65
N LYS A 691 7.38 -29.91 -1.99
CA LYS A 691 6.08 -29.72 -2.67
C LYS A 691 5.93 -28.38 -3.40
N LYS A 692 6.72 -27.36 -3.02
CA LYS A 692 6.68 -26.02 -3.63
C LYS A 692 7.63 -25.84 -4.81
N LYS A 693 8.50 -26.80 -5.15
CA LYS A 693 9.33 -26.72 -6.35
C LYS A 693 8.47 -26.90 -7.61
N PRO A 694 8.40 -25.91 -8.52
CA PRO A 694 7.94 -26.17 -9.88
C PRO A 694 8.97 -27.06 -10.59
N ILE A 695 8.47 -28.03 -11.37
CA ILE A 695 9.22 -29.04 -12.14
C ILE A 695 10.12 -28.41 -13.25
N SER A 696 10.30 -27.09 -13.29
CA SER A 696 11.05 -26.38 -14.35
C SER A 696 12.58 -26.43 -14.21
N MET A 697 13.13 -26.93 -13.10
CA MET A 697 14.58 -26.94 -12.86
C MET A 697 15.28 -28.30 -13.10
N ILE A 698 14.62 -29.25 -13.77
CA ILE A 698 15.22 -30.55 -14.18
C ILE A 698 15.57 -30.57 -15.69
N LYS A 699 15.32 -29.50 -16.44
CA LYS A 699 15.75 -29.36 -17.85
C LYS A 699 16.76 -28.23 -18.05
N ARG A 700 17.90 -28.32 -17.35
CA ARG A 700 19.17 -27.70 -17.77
C ARG A 700 20.31 -28.61 -17.35
N SER A 701 20.47 -29.71 -18.07
CA SER A 701 21.70 -30.49 -18.20
C SER A 701 21.80 -30.94 -19.64
#